data_AF-A0A2E8FFY8-F1
#
_entry.id   AF-A0A2E8FFY8-F1
#
_cell.length_a   1.000
_cell.length_b   1.000
_cell.length_c   1.000
_cell.angle_alpha   90.00
_cell.angle_beta   90.00
_cell.angle_gamma   90.00
#
_symmetry.space_group_name_H-M   'P 1'
#
loop_
_entity.id
_entity.type
_entity.pdbx_description
1 polymer ?
#
loop_
_entity_poly.entity_id
_entity_poly.type
_entity_poly.pdbx_seq_one_letter_code
_entity_poly.pdbx_strand_id
1 'polypeptide(L)'
;MRLLTSLLLVLPIAAISVAGDRTGDDLRLSPRNTEVPFAFRREGRRSWPITLGQRRTGDTLQLALKRGKILSPSATRIAHAGLTATVTSDDRLEVSARPGAVSRVTLELSHTRDGQSTRQTITLQPAPPDRPISYVSDLVDDLIRIFWDYGKRAWRPITRDAFDQYFRRLQCHGVNRLIVWPGPLPTLVDPDNYPGPDWRQYVECARAIRESPGLTAGLARQSGLPSWSWLRMLMRLRMKPQIMQDYAASARAHRIQLSVSFRPFESGLTKYYVVPRFGHDGRWLGNFLPHASPATQFHPDEVGFAHYRLLLEKLGRADAARVETIELVGVADARQLAERFARGRSDLRLRAAPVAPIDDTSLVLVRQADASYQLRPYAEIRKVAEASWPVLADWKLEATSDTSLRLTGIRWPRGHRFLQIEANTALGSGIELAADGGLTLRAAAGNRLGRVNVYWVLDGSDPGSRKTRIAGIPLDGLYRTEFQAIEASHAELLKRKTSRIKLAGNTLVIDRGADWSVEMVDFQRPRARQEAIAEIATQLALPAYDEIYINTRSHTQLAASTGDGVLGLKSILEYRRAGKTYTHLGLDRTQAPIGLASFPPFADRLKREGAVEQITTWQSGEWSVPCPDDDTKLAWRFHRSRAVARGVRALLQDLQARFPKTRIRAVIPQRARVERAVKAGLATMKRPDQGVYKRDFYRHIWSSLNHIPAIGEGMAEIDLEGLRVEPVFLGIRYAPPPGPLALFLQHTLKDMTGNRGSSFSGPRGFCYEAQETLRAADRKQARQKRETIIRRLLAHGDDIREVILYESADWTYYLPITDPHGYLDPSSVK
;
A
#
# COMPACT_ATOMS: atom_id res chain seq x y z
N MET A 1 -46.01 -39.78 32.81
CA MET A 1 -45.55 -41.19 32.72
C MET A 1 -44.64 -41.29 31.50
N ARG A 2 -43.35 -41.61 31.52
CA ARG A 2 -42.32 -42.03 32.50
C ARG A 2 -41.01 -41.36 32.00
N LEU A 3 -40.37 -40.49 32.77
CA LEU A 3 -39.23 -40.72 33.68
C LEU A 3 -37.88 -41.09 33.04
N LEU A 4 -36.95 -40.13 33.14
CA LEU A 4 -35.49 -40.18 33.35
C LEU A 4 -34.60 -41.15 32.56
N THR A 5 -33.55 -40.63 31.91
CA THR A 5 -32.18 -40.66 32.48
C THR A 5 -31.24 -39.64 31.84
N SER A 6 -30.51 -38.94 32.69
CA SER A 6 -29.44 -37.98 32.38
C SER A 6 -28.23 -38.67 31.75
N LEU A 7 -27.64 -38.07 30.72
CA LEU A 7 -26.22 -38.25 30.41
C LEU A 7 -25.61 -36.87 30.12
N LEU A 8 -24.90 -36.34 31.12
CA LEU A 8 -23.94 -35.26 30.91
C LEU A 8 -22.87 -35.75 29.93
N LEU A 9 -22.90 -35.25 28.70
CA LEU A 9 -21.74 -35.27 27.82
C LEU A 9 -21.02 -33.93 27.98
N VAL A 10 -20.02 -33.93 28.86
CA VAL A 10 -18.94 -32.94 28.88
C VAL A 10 -18.25 -33.03 27.53
N LEU A 11 -18.65 -32.18 26.58
CA LEU A 11 -17.91 -31.96 25.35
C LEU A 11 -16.62 -31.22 25.74
N PRO A 12 -15.43 -31.78 25.45
CA PRO A 12 -14.20 -31.03 25.65
C PRO A 12 -14.25 -29.85 24.68
N ILE A 13 -14.30 -28.65 25.23
CA ILE A 13 -13.96 -27.43 24.53
C ILE A 13 -12.53 -27.65 24.05
N ALA A 14 -12.37 -28.01 22.78
CA ALA A 14 -11.09 -28.05 22.11
C ALA A 14 -10.56 -26.61 22.07
N ALA A 15 -9.90 -26.21 23.15
CA ALA A 15 -8.99 -25.09 23.16
C ALA A 15 -8.00 -25.37 22.02
N ILE A 16 -8.15 -24.65 20.92
CA ILE A 16 -7.14 -24.60 19.87
C ILE A 16 -5.93 -23.96 20.52
N SER A 17 -5.05 -24.79 21.09
CA SER A 17 -3.76 -24.35 21.57
C SER A 17 -3.04 -23.76 20.38
N VAL A 18 -2.80 -22.46 20.42
CA VAL A 18 -1.81 -21.82 19.57
C VAL A 18 -0.47 -22.36 20.05
N ALA A 19 -0.06 -23.51 19.51
CA ALA A 19 1.25 -24.08 19.73
C ALA A 19 2.27 -23.14 19.07
N GLY A 20 2.69 -22.14 19.83
CA GLY A 20 4.04 -21.63 19.77
C GLY A 20 4.74 -22.16 21.01
N ASP A 21 5.53 -23.21 20.87
CA ASP A 21 6.63 -23.44 21.80
C ASP A 21 7.76 -24.16 21.09
N ARG A 22 8.95 -23.54 21.19
CA ARG A 22 10.22 -24.14 20.77
C ARG A 22 10.56 -25.21 21.80
N THR A 23 10.22 -26.45 21.49
CA THR A 23 10.90 -27.64 22.01
C THR A 23 11.47 -28.41 20.81
N GLY A 24 12.60 -29.09 21.01
CA GLY A 24 13.39 -29.71 19.94
C GLY A 24 12.62 -30.79 19.19
N ASP A 25 11.94 -30.39 18.13
CA ASP A 25 11.31 -31.30 17.16
C ASP A 25 12.34 -32.29 16.65
N ASP A 26 11.95 -33.56 16.62
CA ASP A 26 12.72 -34.64 16.02
C ASP A 26 13.01 -34.39 14.54
N LEU A 27 14.20 -34.82 14.09
CA LEU A 27 14.56 -34.82 12.67
C LEU A 27 13.45 -35.49 11.87
N ARG A 28 12.95 -34.80 10.86
CA ARG A 28 11.99 -35.34 9.89
C ARG A 28 12.27 -34.77 8.52
N LEU A 29 11.90 -35.52 7.48
CA LEU A 29 11.93 -34.99 6.12
C LEU A 29 10.98 -33.79 6.00
N SER A 30 11.45 -32.72 5.37
CA SER A 30 10.63 -31.55 5.06
C SER A 30 9.43 -31.98 4.20
N PRO A 31 8.17 -31.76 4.64
CA PRO A 31 6.99 -32.22 3.91
C PRO A 31 6.90 -31.66 2.48
N ARG A 32 7.48 -30.49 2.24
CA ARG A 32 7.41 -29.77 0.97
C ARG A 32 8.53 -30.10 -0.02
N ASN A 33 9.42 -31.06 0.29
CA ASN A 33 10.45 -31.53 -0.65
C ASN A 33 9.89 -32.10 -1.96
N THR A 34 8.64 -32.57 -1.93
CA THR A 34 7.97 -33.20 -3.08
C THR A 34 7.25 -32.19 -3.97
N GLU A 35 7.08 -30.93 -3.54
CA GLU A 35 6.29 -29.93 -4.26
C GLU A 35 7.04 -29.26 -5.41
N VAL A 36 8.36 -29.10 -5.30
CA VAL A 36 9.18 -28.32 -6.22
C VAL A 36 10.48 -29.07 -6.50
N PRO A 37 10.89 -29.22 -7.78
CA PRO A 37 12.17 -29.84 -8.11
C PRO A 37 13.37 -29.11 -7.49
N PHE A 38 14.44 -29.86 -7.23
CA PHE A 38 15.74 -29.34 -6.86
C PHE A 38 16.50 -28.98 -8.14
N ALA A 39 16.59 -27.68 -8.43
CA ALA A 39 17.19 -27.16 -9.66
C ALA A 39 18.73 -27.10 -9.57
N PHE A 40 19.45 -28.11 -10.08
CA PHE A 40 20.92 -28.13 -10.05
C PHE A 40 21.53 -27.23 -11.12
N ARG A 41 22.66 -26.58 -10.82
CA ARG A 41 23.44 -25.85 -11.83
C ARG A 41 24.17 -26.84 -12.72
N ARG A 42 24.08 -26.67 -14.05
CA ARG A 42 25.06 -27.26 -14.96
C ARG A 42 26.43 -26.69 -14.58
N GLU A 43 27.44 -27.53 -14.49
CA GLU A 43 28.80 -27.11 -14.11
C GLU A 43 28.84 -26.41 -12.76
N GLY A 44 28.59 -27.19 -11.71
CA GLY A 44 28.73 -26.67 -10.37
C GLY A 44 28.05 -27.51 -9.32
N ARG A 45 27.90 -26.89 -8.15
CA ARG A 45 27.37 -27.51 -6.94
C ARG A 45 26.30 -26.61 -6.33
N ARG A 46 25.17 -27.21 -5.97
CA ARG A 46 24.11 -26.59 -5.15
C ARG A 46 23.75 -27.53 -4.00
N SER A 47 23.31 -26.95 -2.89
CA SER A 47 22.94 -27.72 -1.69
C SER A 47 21.67 -27.13 -1.07
N TRP A 48 20.75 -27.99 -0.65
CA TRP A 48 19.43 -27.59 -0.13
C TRP A 48 19.15 -28.22 1.24
N PRO A 49 18.48 -27.50 2.15
CA PRO A 49 17.90 -28.15 3.32
C PRO A 49 16.83 -29.14 2.85
N ILE A 50 16.81 -30.33 3.46
CA ILE A 50 15.82 -31.39 3.16
C ILE A 50 15.10 -31.90 4.41
N THR A 51 15.46 -31.41 5.59
CA THR A 51 14.90 -31.82 6.88
C THR A 51 14.42 -30.62 7.69
N LEU A 52 13.61 -30.92 8.70
CA LEU A 52 13.24 -30.04 9.82
C LEU A 52 13.63 -30.74 11.13
N GLY A 53 13.75 -29.98 12.22
CA GLY A 53 14.10 -30.53 13.54
C GLY A 53 15.59 -30.77 13.73
N GLN A 54 15.95 -31.45 14.82
CA GLN A 54 17.33 -31.78 15.19
C GLN A 54 17.62 -33.28 15.00
N ARG A 55 18.78 -33.58 14.40
CA ARG A 55 19.31 -34.95 14.25
C ARG A 55 19.65 -35.54 15.62
N ARG A 56 19.24 -36.78 15.84
CA ARG A 56 19.59 -37.61 17.00
C ARG A 56 20.43 -38.81 16.58
N THR A 57 21.09 -39.43 17.56
CA THR A 57 21.78 -40.71 17.37
C THR A 57 20.80 -41.76 16.84
N GLY A 58 21.15 -42.47 15.76
CA GLY A 58 20.31 -43.47 15.11
C GLY A 58 19.54 -42.97 13.88
N ASP A 59 19.48 -41.65 13.64
CA ASP A 59 18.90 -41.10 12.41
C ASP A 59 19.76 -41.45 11.19
N THR A 60 19.12 -42.01 10.16
CA THR A 60 19.76 -42.28 8.87
C THR A 60 18.98 -41.64 7.74
N LEU A 61 19.67 -40.88 6.89
CA LEU A 61 19.14 -40.34 5.63
C LEU A 61 19.80 -41.04 4.44
N GLN A 62 18.99 -41.52 3.49
CA GLN A 62 19.49 -42.20 2.29
C GLN A 62 18.74 -41.77 1.03
N LEU A 63 19.39 -42.02 -0.11
CA LEU A 63 18.87 -41.78 -1.45
C LEU A 63 18.83 -43.11 -2.22
N ALA A 64 17.80 -43.30 -3.04
CA ALA A 64 17.75 -44.35 -4.06
C ALA A 64 17.33 -43.74 -5.41
N LEU A 65 17.96 -44.17 -6.50
CA LEU A 65 17.54 -43.78 -7.84
C LEU A 65 16.21 -44.47 -8.17
N LYS A 66 15.22 -43.70 -8.63
CA LYS A 66 13.90 -44.21 -9.00
C LYS A 66 13.68 -44.17 -10.51
N ARG A 67 13.40 -45.33 -11.11
CA ARG A 67 13.02 -45.49 -12.53
C ARG A 67 11.69 -46.24 -12.62
N GLY A 68 10.59 -45.52 -12.79
CA GLY A 68 9.26 -46.11 -12.71
C GLY A 68 8.98 -46.70 -11.32
N LYS A 69 8.74 -48.02 -11.26
CA LYS A 69 8.57 -48.77 -10.01
C LYS A 69 9.87 -49.34 -9.43
N ILE A 70 11.00 -49.21 -10.14
CA ILE A 70 12.29 -49.79 -9.75
C ILE A 70 13.10 -48.77 -8.94
N LEU A 71 13.66 -49.21 -7.81
CA LEU A 71 14.58 -48.45 -6.95
C LEU A 71 15.96 -49.09 -6.96
N SER A 72 17.01 -48.27 -7.03
CA SER A 72 18.38 -48.73 -6.75
C SER A 72 18.55 -49.04 -5.25
N PRO A 73 19.64 -49.70 -4.84
CA PRO A 73 20.04 -49.74 -3.43
C PRO A 73 20.11 -48.33 -2.83
N SER A 74 19.69 -48.22 -1.57
CA SER A 74 19.73 -46.96 -0.83
C SER A 74 21.16 -46.66 -0.40
N ALA A 75 21.61 -45.43 -0.64
CA ALA A 75 22.95 -44.97 -0.29
C ALA A 75 22.93 -43.48 0.09
N THR A 76 23.92 -43.00 0.83
CA THR A 76 24.08 -41.56 1.11
C THR A 76 24.52 -40.78 -0.12
N ARG A 77 25.02 -41.46 -1.16
CA ARG A 77 25.49 -40.87 -2.41
C ARG A 77 25.02 -41.68 -3.62
N ILE A 78 24.42 -41.00 -4.59
CA ILE A 78 23.97 -41.58 -5.87
C ILE A 78 24.64 -40.82 -7.01
N ALA A 79 25.31 -41.55 -7.91
CA ALA A 79 25.87 -41.02 -9.15
C ALA A 79 25.08 -41.53 -10.35
N HIS A 80 24.54 -40.63 -11.18
CA HIS A 80 23.76 -41.01 -12.35
C HIS A 80 23.74 -39.89 -13.40
N ALA A 81 23.90 -40.24 -14.69
CA ALA A 81 23.75 -39.31 -15.82
C ALA A 81 24.55 -37.99 -15.68
N GLY A 82 25.79 -38.07 -15.18
CA GLY A 82 26.64 -36.89 -14.97
C GLY A 82 26.31 -36.06 -13.72
N LEU A 83 25.35 -36.52 -12.90
CA LEU A 83 24.99 -35.95 -11.60
C LEU A 83 25.56 -36.81 -10.46
N THR A 84 25.98 -36.14 -9.39
CA THR A 84 26.24 -36.75 -8.09
C THR A 84 25.35 -36.08 -7.06
N ALA A 85 24.40 -36.82 -6.50
CA ALA A 85 23.55 -36.38 -5.39
C ALA A 85 24.03 -37.03 -4.10
N THR A 86 24.22 -36.24 -3.05
CA THR A 86 24.74 -36.68 -1.75
C THR A 86 23.88 -36.10 -0.64
N VAL A 87 23.49 -36.92 0.34
CA VAL A 87 23.01 -36.42 1.62
C VAL A 87 24.21 -36.19 2.53
N THR A 88 24.40 -34.94 2.92
CA THR A 88 25.54 -34.49 3.72
C THR A 88 25.34 -34.76 5.21
N SER A 89 26.40 -34.61 5.99
CA SER A 89 26.38 -34.78 7.45
C SER A 89 25.54 -33.73 8.17
N ASP A 90 25.30 -32.58 7.55
CA ASP A 90 24.44 -31.49 8.03
C ASP A 90 22.99 -31.59 7.49
N ASP A 91 22.55 -32.79 7.10
CA ASP A 91 21.19 -33.10 6.67
C ASP A 91 20.72 -32.31 5.44
N ARG A 92 21.63 -32.05 4.49
CA ARG A 92 21.33 -31.36 3.24
C ARG A 92 21.43 -32.30 2.05
N LEU A 93 20.71 -31.98 0.99
CA LEU A 93 20.93 -32.58 -0.32
C LEU A 93 21.92 -31.73 -1.09
N GLU A 94 23.11 -32.23 -1.35
CA GLU A 94 24.09 -31.63 -2.25
C GLU A 94 24.04 -32.30 -3.62
N VAL A 95 23.93 -31.52 -4.69
CA VAL A 95 24.01 -32.02 -6.06
C VAL A 95 25.14 -31.30 -6.79
N SER A 96 26.06 -32.09 -7.35
CA SER A 96 27.09 -31.64 -8.28
C SER A 96 26.83 -32.21 -9.67
N ALA A 97 26.99 -31.39 -10.72
CA ALA A 97 26.68 -31.76 -12.09
C ALA A 97 27.81 -31.42 -13.06
N ARG A 98 28.09 -32.32 -14.01
CA ARG A 98 29.03 -32.11 -15.13
C ARG A 98 28.40 -31.25 -16.24
N PRO A 99 29.20 -30.65 -17.15
CA PRO A 99 28.76 -29.86 -18.31
C PRO A 99 27.55 -30.41 -19.08
N GLY A 100 27.57 -31.70 -19.42
CA GLY A 100 26.53 -32.35 -20.23
C GLY A 100 25.30 -32.85 -19.46
N ALA A 101 25.18 -32.58 -18.15
CA ALA A 101 24.07 -33.09 -17.35
C ALA A 101 22.76 -32.33 -17.65
N VAL A 102 21.91 -32.93 -18.47
CA VAL A 102 20.63 -32.34 -18.92
C VAL A 102 19.40 -33.13 -18.48
N SER A 103 19.58 -34.35 -17.97
CA SER A 103 18.47 -35.24 -17.63
C SER A 103 17.82 -34.87 -16.30
N ARG A 104 16.48 -34.85 -16.29
CA ARG A 104 15.67 -34.86 -15.06
C ARG A 104 15.83 -36.23 -14.39
N VAL A 105 16.11 -36.24 -13.09
CA VAL A 105 16.33 -37.48 -12.30
C VAL A 105 15.35 -37.53 -11.15
N THR A 106 14.77 -38.69 -10.90
CA THR A 106 13.90 -38.92 -9.75
C THR A 106 14.63 -39.75 -8.71
N LEU A 107 14.62 -39.30 -7.46
CA LEU A 107 15.21 -40.01 -6.32
C LEU A 107 14.14 -40.29 -5.28
N GLU A 108 14.29 -41.40 -4.55
CA GLU A 108 13.62 -41.62 -3.28
C GLU A 108 14.55 -41.16 -2.16
N LEU A 109 14.10 -40.23 -1.34
CA LEU A 109 14.75 -39.78 -0.12
C LEU A 109 14.06 -40.48 1.06
N SER A 110 14.83 -41.19 1.87
CA SER A 110 14.34 -41.88 3.06
C SER A 110 14.99 -41.33 4.33
N HIS A 111 14.19 -41.23 5.38
CA HIS A 111 14.64 -41.01 6.76
C HIS A 111 14.21 -42.20 7.58
N THR A 112 15.15 -42.83 8.29
CA THR A 112 14.88 -43.99 9.13
C THR A 112 15.34 -43.72 10.55
N ARG A 113 14.48 -44.04 11.52
CA ARG A 113 14.74 -43.98 12.96
C ARG A 113 14.00 -45.11 13.65
N ASP A 114 14.66 -45.84 14.55
CA ASP A 114 14.06 -46.91 15.38
C ASP A 114 13.24 -47.92 14.55
N GLY A 115 13.72 -48.26 13.35
CA GLY A 115 13.03 -49.14 12.40
C GLY A 115 11.85 -48.52 11.64
N GLN A 116 11.40 -47.31 11.99
CA GLN A 116 10.40 -46.56 11.24
C GLN A 116 11.06 -45.77 10.11
N SER A 117 10.50 -45.86 8.90
CA SER A 117 11.04 -45.19 7.72
C SER A 117 9.99 -44.29 7.07
N THR A 118 10.32 -43.01 6.90
CA THR A 118 9.55 -42.05 6.10
C THR A 118 10.24 -41.87 4.75
N ARG A 119 9.47 -41.92 3.66
CA ARG A 119 10.01 -41.85 2.29
C ARG A 119 9.33 -40.75 1.49
N GLN A 120 10.11 -40.05 0.66
CA GLN A 120 9.64 -39.00 -0.23
C GLN A 120 10.24 -39.19 -1.63
N THR A 121 9.41 -39.09 -2.66
CA THR A 121 9.91 -39.03 -4.04
C THR A 121 10.24 -37.58 -4.39
N ILE A 122 11.52 -37.30 -4.65
CA ILE A 122 12.02 -35.98 -5.03
C ILE A 122 12.52 -35.97 -6.48
N THR A 123 12.51 -34.79 -7.10
CA THR A 123 12.97 -34.59 -8.48
C THR A 123 14.16 -33.66 -8.51
N LEU A 124 15.22 -34.05 -9.22
CA LEU A 124 16.32 -33.17 -9.65
C LEU A 124 16.08 -32.73 -11.10
N GLN A 125 16.29 -31.45 -11.40
CA GLN A 125 16.23 -30.92 -12.77
C GLN A 125 17.34 -29.89 -13.01
N PRO A 126 17.78 -29.67 -14.25
CA PRO A 126 18.71 -28.58 -14.54
C PRO A 126 18.03 -27.23 -14.26
N ALA A 127 18.75 -26.33 -13.60
CA ALA A 127 18.36 -24.93 -13.48
C ALA A 127 18.47 -24.25 -14.85
N PRO A 128 17.55 -23.31 -15.19
CA PRO A 128 17.74 -22.45 -16.34
C PRO A 128 19.04 -21.63 -16.21
N PRO A 129 19.62 -21.16 -17.33
CA PRO A 129 20.73 -20.22 -17.28
C PRO A 129 20.32 -18.93 -16.55
N ASP A 130 21.30 -18.22 -15.99
CA ASP A 130 21.06 -16.90 -15.41
C ASP A 130 20.63 -15.95 -16.54
N ARG A 131 19.49 -15.27 -16.37
CA ARG A 131 18.91 -14.34 -17.35
C ARG A 131 18.73 -12.94 -16.73
N PRO A 132 18.68 -11.87 -17.54
CA PRO A 132 18.52 -10.50 -17.05
C PRO A 132 17.08 -10.20 -16.57
N ILE A 133 16.56 -11.02 -15.66
CA ILE A 133 15.21 -10.94 -15.10
C ILE A 133 15.29 -11.00 -13.57
N SER A 134 14.76 -9.97 -12.92
CA SER A 134 14.48 -9.96 -11.48
C SER A 134 12.98 -9.94 -11.23
N TYR A 135 12.56 -10.44 -10.08
CA TYR A 135 11.18 -10.29 -9.61
C TYR A 135 11.09 -9.28 -8.46
N VAL A 136 9.98 -8.53 -8.40
CA VAL A 136 9.59 -7.74 -7.23
C VAL A 136 8.54 -8.52 -6.46
N SER A 137 8.84 -8.80 -5.20
CA SER A 137 7.91 -9.40 -4.25
C SER A 137 7.06 -8.33 -3.61
N ASP A 138 5.75 -8.50 -3.76
CA ASP A 138 4.78 -7.99 -2.81
C ASP A 138 4.67 -9.03 -1.70
N LEU A 139 5.39 -8.82 -0.60
CA LEU A 139 5.60 -9.89 0.38
C LEU A 139 4.27 -10.37 0.97
N VAL A 140 3.27 -9.51 1.08
CA VAL A 140 1.94 -9.89 1.59
C VAL A 140 1.28 -10.88 0.64
N ASP A 141 1.29 -10.62 -0.66
CA ASP A 141 0.70 -11.52 -1.67
C ASP A 141 1.47 -12.83 -1.77
N ASP A 142 2.80 -12.79 -1.67
CA ASP A 142 3.65 -13.98 -1.59
C ASP A 142 3.27 -14.84 -0.37
N LEU A 143 3.13 -14.23 0.81
CA LEU A 143 2.75 -14.95 2.04
C LEU A 143 1.33 -15.52 1.97
N ILE A 144 0.37 -14.77 1.41
CA ILE A 144 -0.98 -15.27 1.13
C ILE A 144 -0.89 -16.51 0.23
N ARG A 145 -0.11 -16.44 -0.85
CA ARG A 145 0.01 -17.55 -1.81
C ARG A 145 0.67 -18.79 -1.19
N ILE A 146 1.63 -18.60 -0.29
CA ILE A 146 2.37 -19.69 0.35
C ILE A 146 1.54 -20.37 1.48
N PHE A 147 0.79 -19.58 2.26
CA PHE A 147 0.22 -20.03 3.53
C PHE A 147 -1.31 -20.01 3.62
N TRP A 148 -2.04 -19.29 2.76
CA TRP A 148 -3.50 -19.31 2.82
C TRP A 148 -4.06 -20.56 2.13
N ASP A 149 -4.82 -21.36 2.89
CA ASP A 149 -5.55 -22.49 2.35
C ASP A 149 -6.97 -22.05 1.95
N TYR A 150 -7.20 -21.86 0.65
CA TYR A 150 -8.51 -21.46 0.14
C TYR A 150 -9.61 -22.49 0.40
N GLY A 151 -9.28 -23.78 0.45
CA GLY A 151 -10.26 -24.84 0.71
C GLY A 151 -10.69 -24.87 2.18
N LYS A 152 -9.72 -24.74 3.09
CA LYS A 152 -9.99 -24.69 4.54
C LYS A 152 -10.36 -23.29 5.06
N ARG A 153 -10.18 -22.25 4.23
CA ARG A 153 -10.31 -20.83 4.59
C ARG A 153 -9.53 -20.49 5.87
N ALA A 154 -8.29 -20.98 5.93
CA ALA A 154 -7.44 -20.85 7.11
C ALA A 154 -5.96 -20.70 6.73
N TRP A 155 -5.21 -20.04 7.62
CA TRP A 155 -3.76 -19.96 7.53
C TRP A 155 -3.12 -21.30 7.90
N ARG A 156 -2.27 -21.81 7.02
CA ARG A 156 -1.32 -22.89 7.34
C ARG A 156 -0.25 -22.37 8.30
N PRO A 157 0.38 -23.25 9.10
CA PRO A 157 1.54 -22.87 9.89
C PRO A 157 2.63 -22.22 9.02
N ILE A 158 3.23 -21.15 9.52
CA ILE A 158 4.35 -20.49 8.86
C ILE A 158 5.63 -21.22 9.26
N THR A 159 6.22 -21.92 8.29
CA THR A 159 7.34 -22.83 8.51
C THR A 159 8.46 -22.57 7.50
N ARG A 160 9.71 -22.81 7.90
CA ARG A 160 10.89 -22.57 7.07
C ARG A 160 10.85 -23.33 5.74
N ASP A 161 10.38 -24.58 5.74
CA ASP A 161 10.30 -25.39 4.52
C ASP A 161 9.37 -24.81 3.45
N ALA A 162 8.40 -23.99 3.83
CA ALA A 162 7.56 -23.27 2.89
C ALA A 162 8.33 -22.14 2.19
N PHE A 163 9.26 -21.48 2.89
CA PHE A 163 10.19 -20.54 2.26
C PHE A 163 11.20 -21.27 1.38
N ASP A 164 11.74 -22.41 1.82
CA ASP A 164 12.64 -23.23 1.00
C ASP A 164 11.94 -23.65 -0.31
N GLN A 165 10.68 -24.05 -0.24
CA GLN A 165 9.82 -24.34 -1.39
C GLN A 165 9.70 -23.14 -2.34
N TYR A 166 9.44 -21.95 -1.80
CA TYR A 166 9.31 -20.71 -2.58
C TYR A 166 10.62 -20.34 -3.30
N PHE A 167 11.77 -20.37 -2.61
CA PHE A 167 13.05 -20.04 -3.24
C PHE A 167 13.51 -21.12 -4.25
N ARG A 168 13.14 -22.39 -4.06
CA ARG A 168 13.32 -23.42 -5.11
C ARG A 168 12.53 -23.08 -6.37
N ARG A 169 11.31 -22.51 -6.29
CA ARG A 169 10.56 -22.06 -7.47
C ARG A 169 11.32 -21.00 -8.25
N LEU A 170 11.88 -20.01 -7.54
CA LEU A 170 12.70 -18.96 -8.15
C LEU A 170 13.93 -19.55 -8.88
N GLN A 171 14.62 -20.51 -8.25
CA GLN A 171 15.73 -21.22 -8.90
C GLN A 171 15.30 -21.97 -10.17
N CYS A 172 14.12 -22.60 -10.17
CA CYS A 172 13.58 -23.29 -11.33
C CYS A 172 13.18 -22.32 -12.47
N HIS A 173 12.96 -21.04 -12.14
CA HIS A 173 12.69 -19.97 -13.11
C HIS A 173 13.96 -19.28 -13.61
N GLY A 174 15.14 -19.63 -13.08
CA GLY A 174 16.40 -18.93 -13.39
C GLY A 174 16.50 -17.55 -12.74
N VAL A 175 15.66 -17.25 -11.74
CA VAL A 175 15.69 -15.99 -11.00
C VAL A 175 16.63 -16.13 -9.82
N ASN A 176 17.63 -15.27 -9.75
CA ASN A 176 18.65 -15.25 -8.69
C ASN A 176 18.50 -14.06 -7.73
N ARG A 177 17.65 -13.08 -8.04
CA ARG A 177 17.39 -11.91 -7.22
C ARG A 177 15.89 -11.65 -7.04
N LEU A 178 15.51 -11.36 -5.81
CA LEU A 178 14.17 -10.95 -5.42
C LEU A 178 14.23 -9.58 -4.75
N ILE A 179 13.54 -8.60 -5.32
CA ILE A 179 13.39 -7.27 -4.73
C ILE A 179 12.19 -7.32 -3.80
N VAL A 180 12.41 -7.37 -2.49
CA VAL A 180 11.38 -7.62 -1.49
C VAL A 180 10.77 -6.31 -1.03
N TRP A 181 9.49 -6.09 -1.31
CA TRP A 181 8.71 -5.06 -0.64
C TRP A 181 7.97 -5.69 0.55
N PRO A 182 8.39 -5.38 1.80
CA PRO A 182 7.79 -5.98 2.99
C PRO A 182 6.48 -5.31 3.43
N GLY A 183 6.02 -4.30 2.68
CA GLY A 183 4.92 -3.42 3.05
C GLY A 183 5.39 -2.01 3.49
N PRO A 184 4.45 -1.07 3.70
CA PRO A 184 4.69 0.26 4.28
C PRO A 184 5.48 0.26 5.59
N LEU A 185 5.23 -0.78 6.39
CA LEU A 185 5.92 -1.07 7.61
C LEU A 185 6.40 -2.51 7.52
N PRO A 186 7.71 -2.74 7.57
CA PRO A 186 8.26 -4.05 7.33
C PRO A 186 7.78 -5.08 8.35
N THR A 187 7.55 -6.31 7.90
CA THR A 187 7.26 -7.46 8.78
C THR A 187 8.46 -7.84 9.66
N LEU A 188 9.66 -7.40 9.29
CA LEU A 188 10.86 -7.45 10.10
C LEU A 188 11.16 -6.07 10.66
N VAL A 189 11.10 -5.92 11.98
CA VAL A 189 11.47 -4.69 12.69
C VAL A 189 12.37 -5.02 13.87
N ASP A 190 13.22 -4.06 14.20
CA ASP A 190 13.88 -3.99 15.49
C ASP A 190 13.05 -3.04 16.38
N PRO A 191 12.46 -3.53 17.49
CA PRO A 191 11.76 -2.69 18.46
C PRO A 191 12.57 -1.50 18.96
N ASP A 192 13.89 -1.64 19.04
CA ASP A 192 14.79 -0.61 19.59
C ASP A 192 14.99 0.57 18.63
N ASN A 193 14.53 0.45 17.38
CA ASN A 193 14.45 1.58 16.45
C ASN A 193 13.40 2.62 16.85
N TYR A 194 12.51 2.30 17.81
CA TYR A 194 11.38 3.14 18.18
C TYR A 194 11.44 3.50 19.67
N PRO A 195 10.85 4.65 20.07
CA PRO A 195 10.65 4.93 21.48
C PRO A 195 9.87 3.79 22.15
N GLY A 196 10.38 3.29 23.29
CA GLY A 196 9.78 2.16 24.00
C GLY A 196 8.27 2.29 24.27
N PRO A 197 7.74 3.48 24.69
CA PRO A 197 6.30 3.69 24.83
C PRO A 197 5.52 3.48 23.53
N ASP A 198 6.03 3.96 22.40
CA ASP A 198 5.38 3.86 21.09
C ASP A 198 5.31 2.40 20.63
N TRP A 199 6.40 1.65 20.78
CA TRP A 199 6.43 0.23 20.45
C TRP A 199 5.46 -0.58 21.32
N ARG A 200 5.47 -0.35 22.64
CA ARG A 200 4.51 -1.00 23.55
C ARG A 200 3.07 -0.69 23.16
N GLN A 201 2.76 0.56 22.85
CA GLN A 201 1.43 0.97 22.43
C GLN A 201 1.01 0.29 21.11
N TYR A 202 1.92 0.14 20.16
CA TYR A 202 1.66 -0.65 18.95
C TYR A 202 1.32 -2.10 19.29
N VAL A 203 2.14 -2.74 20.13
CA VAL A 203 1.96 -4.14 20.54
C VAL A 203 0.60 -4.35 21.22
N GLU A 204 0.20 -3.47 22.14
CA GLU A 204 -1.09 -3.60 22.83
C GLU A 204 -2.27 -3.46 21.87
N CYS A 205 -2.24 -2.50 20.93
CA CYS A 205 -3.28 -2.36 19.91
C CYS A 205 -3.34 -3.58 18.99
N ALA A 206 -2.17 -4.08 18.54
CA ALA A 206 -2.08 -5.25 17.68
C ALA A 206 -2.58 -6.52 18.39
N ARG A 207 -2.27 -6.69 19.68
CA ARG A 207 -2.76 -7.79 20.51
C ARG A 207 -4.28 -7.75 20.62
N ALA A 208 -4.86 -6.60 20.96
CA ALA A 208 -6.30 -6.40 21.08
C ALA A 208 -7.07 -6.81 19.81
N ILE A 209 -6.54 -6.49 18.62
CA ILE A 209 -7.12 -6.90 17.33
C ILE A 209 -6.94 -8.39 17.09
N ARG A 210 -5.72 -8.91 17.32
CA ARG A 210 -5.40 -10.31 17.04
C ARG A 210 -6.13 -11.30 17.94
N GLU A 211 -6.45 -10.92 19.15
CA GLU A 211 -7.02 -11.81 20.17
C GLU A 211 -8.52 -11.59 20.36
N SER A 212 -9.12 -10.64 19.65
CA SER A 212 -10.56 -10.37 19.73
C SER A 212 -11.41 -11.59 19.34
N PRO A 213 -12.24 -12.12 20.26
CA PRO A 213 -13.16 -13.22 19.97
C PRO A 213 -14.24 -12.80 18.97
N GLY A 214 -14.80 -11.59 19.15
CA GLY A 214 -15.84 -11.04 18.27
C GLY A 214 -15.38 -10.90 16.83
N LEU A 215 -14.17 -10.38 16.61
CA LEU A 215 -13.58 -10.31 15.27
C LEU A 215 -13.30 -11.71 14.70
N THR A 216 -12.80 -12.64 15.52
CA THR A 216 -12.54 -14.02 15.08
C THR A 216 -13.81 -14.70 14.58
N ALA A 217 -14.92 -14.57 15.33
CA ALA A 217 -16.22 -15.08 14.91
C ALA A 217 -16.75 -14.40 13.64
N GLY A 218 -16.58 -13.09 13.50
CA GLY A 218 -16.98 -12.34 12.30
C GLY A 218 -16.25 -12.77 11.04
N LEU A 219 -14.92 -12.95 11.13
CA LEU A 219 -14.07 -13.37 10.01
C LEU A 219 -14.38 -14.81 9.56
N ALA A 220 -14.67 -15.72 10.49
CA ALA A 220 -15.00 -17.11 10.17
C ALA A 220 -16.27 -17.27 9.33
N ARG A 221 -17.18 -16.29 9.38
CA ARG A 221 -18.44 -16.28 8.61
C ARG A 221 -18.26 -15.80 7.17
N GLN A 222 -17.13 -15.20 6.82
CA GLN A 222 -16.92 -14.61 5.51
C GLN A 222 -16.57 -15.66 4.45
N SER A 223 -16.92 -15.35 3.21
CA SER A 223 -16.42 -16.07 2.05
C SER A 223 -15.03 -15.54 1.66
N GLY A 224 -14.14 -16.44 1.22
CA GLY A 224 -12.78 -16.06 0.81
C GLY A 224 -11.86 -15.65 1.97
N LEU A 225 -10.89 -14.78 1.65
CA LEU A 225 -9.90 -14.24 2.59
C LEU A 225 -10.25 -12.79 2.93
N PRO A 226 -10.80 -12.49 4.12
CA PRO A 226 -11.09 -11.11 4.51
C PRO A 226 -9.82 -10.31 4.76
N SER A 227 -9.87 -8.99 4.57
CA SER A 227 -8.72 -8.10 4.74
C SER A 227 -8.10 -8.19 6.13
N TRP A 228 -8.94 -8.19 7.17
CA TRP A 228 -8.49 -8.28 8.55
C TRP A 228 -7.91 -9.65 8.95
N SER A 229 -8.09 -10.69 8.14
CA SER A 229 -7.45 -12.00 8.38
C SER A 229 -5.95 -11.96 8.06
N TRP A 230 -5.56 -11.42 6.89
CA TRP A 230 -4.15 -11.29 6.56
C TRP A 230 -3.48 -10.16 7.34
N LEU A 231 -4.19 -9.09 7.72
CA LEU A 231 -3.65 -8.08 8.63
C LEU A 231 -3.23 -8.66 9.99
N ARG A 232 -4.05 -9.55 10.58
CA ARG A 232 -3.70 -10.26 11.82
C ARG A 232 -2.46 -11.13 11.66
N MET A 233 -2.25 -11.72 10.47
CA MET A 233 -1.01 -12.44 10.14
C MET A 233 0.17 -11.47 10.10
N LEU A 234 0.09 -10.34 9.42
CA LEU A 234 1.21 -9.39 9.34
C LEU A 234 1.60 -8.82 10.71
N MET A 235 0.61 -8.46 11.55
CA MET A 235 0.87 -8.06 12.94
C MET A 235 1.58 -9.17 13.74
N ARG A 236 1.22 -10.44 13.52
CA ARG A 236 1.91 -11.59 14.13
C ARG A 236 3.36 -11.68 13.67
N LEU A 237 3.62 -11.51 12.37
CA LEU A 237 4.97 -11.57 11.81
C LEU A 237 5.86 -10.49 12.43
N ARG A 238 5.32 -9.27 12.55
CA ARG A 238 6.04 -8.13 13.12
C ARG A 238 6.45 -8.35 14.59
N MET A 239 5.61 -9.02 15.36
CA MET A 239 5.91 -9.38 16.76
C MET A 239 6.76 -10.66 16.89
N LYS A 240 7.12 -11.32 15.78
CA LYS A 240 7.94 -12.54 15.76
C LYS A 240 9.05 -12.44 14.70
N PRO A 241 10.10 -11.61 14.92
CA PRO A 241 11.18 -11.36 13.95
C PRO A 241 11.85 -12.63 13.40
N GLN A 242 11.89 -13.71 14.19
CA GLN A 242 12.44 -15.00 13.78
C GLN A 242 11.87 -15.51 12.45
N ILE A 243 10.59 -15.27 12.16
CA ILE A 243 9.98 -15.76 10.92
C ILE A 243 10.64 -15.14 9.69
N MET A 244 10.93 -13.83 9.75
CA MET A 244 11.61 -13.14 8.66
C MET A 244 13.12 -13.44 8.63
N GLN A 245 13.72 -13.79 9.78
CA GLN A 245 15.07 -14.36 9.81
C GLN A 245 15.13 -15.71 9.09
N ASP A 246 14.13 -16.58 9.28
CA ASP A 246 14.03 -17.87 8.59
C ASP A 246 13.83 -17.68 7.08
N TYR A 247 13.04 -16.68 6.68
CA TYR A 247 12.88 -16.28 5.27
C TYR A 247 14.23 -15.87 4.65
N ALA A 248 14.98 -14.98 5.29
CA ALA A 248 16.28 -14.51 4.81
C ALA A 248 17.34 -15.62 4.81
N ALA A 249 17.35 -16.47 5.84
CA ALA A 249 18.23 -17.63 5.93
C ALA A 249 17.92 -18.66 4.82
N SER A 250 16.63 -18.86 4.52
CA SER A 250 16.19 -19.70 3.40
C SER A 250 16.65 -19.13 2.06
N ALA A 251 16.50 -17.82 1.82
CA ALA A 251 17.01 -17.17 0.61
C ALA A 251 18.51 -17.41 0.42
N ARG A 252 19.30 -17.19 1.49
CA ARG A 252 20.76 -17.46 1.49
C ARG A 252 21.08 -18.93 1.21
N ALA A 253 20.38 -19.85 1.85
CA ALA A 253 20.57 -21.29 1.64
C ALA A 253 20.28 -21.70 0.18
N HIS A 254 19.42 -20.95 -0.51
CA HIS A 254 19.07 -21.14 -1.92
C HIS A 254 19.87 -20.23 -2.86
N ARG A 255 20.84 -19.46 -2.35
CA ARG A 255 21.63 -18.49 -3.13
C ARG A 255 20.76 -17.51 -3.93
N ILE A 256 19.64 -17.09 -3.35
CA ILE A 256 18.80 -16.01 -3.87
C ILE A 256 19.20 -14.73 -3.14
N GLN A 257 19.63 -13.72 -3.90
CA GLN A 257 19.95 -12.41 -3.35
C GLN A 257 18.66 -11.62 -3.12
N LEU A 258 18.62 -10.86 -2.03
CA LEU A 258 17.47 -10.05 -1.65
C LEU A 258 17.85 -8.57 -1.74
N SER A 259 16.95 -7.78 -2.32
CA SER A 259 17.00 -6.33 -2.22
C SER A 259 15.92 -5.86 -1.24
N VAL A 260 16.26 -4.98 -0.30
CA VAL A 260 15.24 -4.30 0.51
C VAL A 260 14.58 -3.22 -0.33
N SER A 261 13.28 -3.37 -0.62
CA SER A 261 12.52 -2.32 -1.28
C SER A 261 11.86 -1.40 -0.27
N PHE A 262 12.34 -0.16 -0.21
CA PHE A 262 11.76 0.90 0.62
C PHE A 262 10.90 1.84 -0.21
N ARG A 263 9.74 2.23 0.32
CA ARG A 263 8.76 3.09 -0.35
C ARG A 263 8.50 4.36 0.45
N PRO A 264 9.00 5.52 0.00
CA PRO A 264 8.94 6.75 0.76
C PRO A 264 7.53 7.33 0.95
N PHE A 265 6.54 6.93 0.14
CA PHE A 265 5.24 7.62 0.10
C PHE A 265 4.02 6.70 0.21
N GLU A 266 4.18 5.64 0.98
CA GLU A 266 3.13 4.67 1.24
C GLU A 266 3.28 4.18 2.67
N SER A 267 3.10 5.06 3.65
CA SER A 267 3.38 4.76 5.07
C SER A 267 2.13 4.41 5.87
N GLY A 268 0.94 4.92 5.50
CA GLY A 268 -0.26 4.82 6.32
C GLY A 268 -1.31 3.83 5.86
N LEU A 269 -1.43 3.59 4.54
CA LEU A 269 -2.54 2.83 3.94
C LEU A 269 -3.94 3.27 4.41
N THR A 270 -4.08 4.57 4.63
CA THR A 270 -5.28 5.18 5.24
C THR A 270 -6.54 5.09 4.39
N LYS A 271 -6.40 4.77 3.11
CA LYS A 271 -7.51 4.40 2.23
C LYS A 271 -8.19 3.09 2.66
N TYR A 272 -7.52 2.23 3.42
CA TYR A 272 -7.99 0.87 3.72
C TYR A 272 -7.98 0.54 5.22
N TYR A 273 -6.91 0.82 5.96
CA TYR A 273 -6.70 0.20 7.28
C TYR A 273 -6.54 1.23 8.40
N VAL A 274 -7.67 1.77 8.87
CA VAL A 274 -7.71 2.79 9.92
C VAL A 274 -8.62 2.32 11.04
N VAL A 275 -8.11 2.24 12.28
CA VAL A 275 -8.93 1.89 13.45
C VAL A 275 -8.91 3.04 14.45
N PRO A 276 -10.04 3.73 14.67
CA PRO A 276 -10.13 4.78 15.69
C PRO A 276 -9.78 4.24 17.09
N ARG A 277 -9.02 5.03 17.87
CA ARG A 277 -8.67 4.73 19.26
C ARG A 277 -9.30 5.74 20.21
N PHE A 278 -9.81 5.23 21.33
CA PHE A 278 -10.44 6.03 22.38
C PHE A 278 -9.87 5.67 23.75
N GLY A 279 -9.87 6.63 24.67
CA GLY A 279 -9.64 6.40 26.09
C GLY A 279 -10.85 5.75 26.74
N HIS A 280 -10.68 5.25 27.98
CA HIS A 280 -11.78 4.76 28.80
C HIS A 280 -12.82 5.86 29.12
N ASP A 281 -12.38 7.13 29.06
CA ASP A 281 -13.18 8.35 29.19
C ASP A 281 -13.84 8.81 27.88
N GLY A 282 -13.74 8.01 26.81
CA GLY A 282 -14.28 8.34 25.48
C GLY A 282 -13.46 9.36 24.69
N ARG A 283 -12.36 9.91 25.24
CA ARG A 283 -11.51 10.87 24.51
C ARG A 283 -10.85 10.18 23.31
N TRP A 284 -10.87 10.84 22.15
CA TRP A 284 -10.15 10.33 20.98
C TRP A 284 -8.64 10.41 21.16
N LEU A 285 -7.93 9.31 20.89
CA LEU A 285 -6.48 9.15 21.06
C LEU A 285 -5.72 9.07 19.74
N GLY A 286 -6.37 9.38 18.62
CA GLY A 286 -5.84 9.19 17.28
C GLY A 286 -6.30 7.89 16.62
N ASN A 287 -5.77 7.61 15.44
CA ASN A 287 -6.00 6.34 14.75
C ASN A 287 -4.89 5.33 15.07
N PHE A 288 -5.20 4.05 14.93
CA PHE A 288 -4.24 2.96 14.82
C PHE A 288 -4.15 2.55 13.35
N LEU A 289 -2.91 2.47 12.84
CA LEU A 289 -2.60 2.16 11.46
C LEU A 289 -1.72 0.90 11.46
N PRO A 290 -2.29 -0.30 11.22
CA PRO A 290 -1.56 -1.58 11.31
C PRO A 290 -0.21 -1.64 10.59
N HIS A 291 -0.13 -0.88 9.49
CA HIS A 291 0.97 -0.80 8.55
C HIS A 291 1.80 0.48 8.67
N ALA A 292 1.56 1.36 9.63
CA ALA A 292 2.40 2.54 9.80
C ALA A 292 3.47 2.30 10.85
N SER A 293 4.65 2.85 10.60
CA SER A 293 5.69 2.88 11.61
C SER A 293 5.21 3.62 12.86
N PRO A 294 5.70 3.26 14.07
CA PRO A 294 5.37 3.96 15.30
C PRO A 294 5.58 5.48 15.21
N ALA A 295 6.63 5.98 14.55
CA ALA A 295 6.78 7.43 14.42
C ALA A 295 5.72 8.03 13.47
N THR A 296 5.42 7.38 12.33
CA THR A 296 4.33 7.83 11.44
C THR A 296 2.99 7.82 12.17
N GLN A 297 2.75 6.82 13.02
CA GLN A 297 1.48 6.66 13.71
C GLN A 297 1.28 7.63 14.88
N PHE A 298 2.32 7.84 15.69
CA PHE A 298 2.21 8.56 16.97
C PHE A 298 2.85 9.95 16.95
N HIS A 299 3.74 10.21 15.99
CA HIS A 299 4.45 11.48 15.82
C HIS A 299 4.40 11.97 14.35
N PRO A 300 3.20 12.01 13.72
CA PRO A 300 3.09 12.46 12.33
C PRO A 300 3.53 13.93 12.17
N ASP A 301 3.49 14.71 13.24
CA ASP A 301 4.03 16.05 13.34
C ASP A 301 5.55 16.11 13.37
N GLU A 302 6.24 14.96 13.37
CA GLU A 302 7.70 14.85 13.27
C GLU A 302 8.22 14.23 11.97
N VAL A 303 7.36 13.45 11.29
CA VAL A 303 7.77 12.71 10.08
C VAL A 303 6.88 12.98 8.87
N GLY A 304 5.66 13.47 9.04
CA GLY A 304 4.68 13.63 7.98
C GLY A 304 4.75 14.96 7.22
N PHE A 305 4.17 14.99 6.03
CA PHE A 305 3.86 16.24 5.33
C PHE A 305 2.87 17.08 6.15
N ALA A 306 3.04 18.39 6.11
CA ALA A 306 2.14 19.33 6.76
C ALA A 306 1.03 19.78 5.80
N HIS A 307 -0.18 19.95 6.33
CA HIS A 307 -1.27 20.59 5.61
C HIS A 307 -0.93 22.05 5.27
N TYR A 308 -1.43 22.59 4.14
CA TYR A 308 -1.14 23.97 3.74
C TYR A 308 -1.46 25.00 4.85
N ARG A 309 -2.44 24.70 5.71
CA ARG A 309 -2.80 25.54 6.87
C ARG A 309 -1.61 25.74 7.82
N LEU A 310 -0.87 24.68 8.12
CA LEU A 310 0.31 24.75 8.97
C LEU A 310 1.46 25.49 8.28
N LEU A 311 1.61 25.34 6.96
CA LEU A 311 2.60 26.11 6.20
C LEU A 311 2.29 27.61 6.27
N LEU A 312 1.02 28.00 6.07
CA LEU A 312 0.57 29.38 6.17
C LEU A 312 0.74 29.93 7.59
N GLU A 313 0.41 29.16 8.62
CA GLU A 313 0.66 29.54 10.01
C GLU A 313 2.16 29.81 10.26
N LYS A 314 3.04 28.89 9.82
CA LYS A 314 4.49 29.05 9.95
C LYS A 314 5.06 30.25 9.18
N LEU A 315 4.36 30.69 8.12
CA LEU A 315 4.65 31.90 7.36
C LEU A 315 4.04 33.18 7.97
N GLY A 316 3.45 33.11 9.17
CA GLY A 316 2.79 34.25 9.82
C GLY A 316 1.45 34.64 9.21
N ARG A 317 0.82 33.75 8.44
CA ARG A 317 -0.46 33.97 7.72
C ARG A 317 -1.57 33.07 8.26
N ALA A 318 -1.65 32.90 9.58
CA ALA A 318 -2.63 32.02 10.23
C ALA A 318 -4.08 32.37 9.87
N ASP A 319 -4.41 33.66 9.72
CA ASP A 319 -5.75 34.12 9.35
C ASP A 319 -6.17 33.68 7.93
N ALA A 320 -5.23 33.39 7.04
CA ALA A 320 -5.52 32.83 5.71
C ALA A 320 -5.89 31.34 5.73
N ALA A 321 -5.71 30.68 6.88
CA ALA A 321 -6.01 29.27 7.11
C ALA A 321 -7.18 29.06 8.09
N ARG A 322 -7.50 30.07 8.92
CA ARG A 322 -8.58 30.01 9.91
C ARG A 322 -9.93 30.25 9.24
N VAL A 323 -10.83 29.26 9.29
CA VAL A 323 -12.22 29.40 8.80
C VAL A 323 -12.92 30.51 9.58
N GLU A 324 -13.54 31.44 8.88
CA GLU A 324 -14.32 32.54 9.46
C GLU A 324 -15.80 32.43 9.07
N THR A 325 -16.06 32.13 7.79
CA THR A 325 -17.42 32.03 7.27
C THR A 325 -17.66 30.73 6.50
N ILE A 326 -18.87 30.20 6.64
CA ILE A 326 -19.41 29.11 5.81
C ILE A 326 -20.68 29.63 5.13
N GLU A 327 -20.69 29.64 3.80
CA GLU A 327 -21.86 30.01 3.01
C GLU A 327 -22.50 28.75 2.43
N LEU A 328 -23.77 28.53 2.72
CA LEU A 328 -24.62 27.44 2.21
C LEU A 328 -25.53 28.02 1.13
N VAL A 329 -25.47 27.47 -0.08
CA VAL A 329 -26.21 27.93 -1.25
C VAL A 329 -27.32 26.93 -1.57
N GLY A 330 -28.44 27.45 -2.10
CA GLY A 330 -29.60 26.65 -2.46
C GLY A 330 -30.38 26.17 -1.24
N VAL A 331 -30.44 26.96 -0.17
CA VAL A 331 -31.28 26.73 1.02
C VAL A 331 -32.61 27.46 0.84
N ALA A 332 -33.73 26.75 0.92
CA ALA A 332 -35.05 27.38 0.76
C ALA A 332 -35.37 28.26 1.97
N ASP A 333 -36.11 29.36 1.77
CA ASP A 333 -36.56 30.27 2.81
C ASP A 333 -35.43 30.81 3.70
N ALA A 334 -34.26 31.08 3.10
CA ALA A 334 -33.05 31.46 3.83
C ALA A 334 -33.26 32.70 4.72
N ARG A 335 -33.99 33.71 4.24
CA ARG A 335 -34.34 34.91 5.04
C ARG A 335 -35.14 34.56 6.29
N GLN A 336 -36.15 33.70 6.16
CA GLN A 336 -36.98 33.28 7.28
C GLN A 336 -36.15 32.51 8.32
N LEU A 337 -35.25 31.63 7.87
CA LEU A 337 -34.34 30.90 8.76
C LEU A 337 -33.39 31.84 9.50
N ALA A 338 -32.81 32.83 8.81
CA ALA A 338 -31.94 33.83 9.40
C ALA A 338 -32.67 34.71 10.43
N GLU A 339 -33.88 35.19 10.12
CA GLU A 339 -34.70 35.98 11.05
C GLU A 339 -35.02 35.21 12.33
N ARG A 340 -35.32 33.91 12.21
CA ARG A 340 -35.56 33.05 13.38
C ARG A 340 -34.32 32.93 14.25
N PHE A 341 -33.15 32.73 13.64
CA PHE A 341 -31.88 32.70 14.35
C PHE A 341 -31.60 34.03 15.06
N ALA A 342 -31.87 35.16 14.41
CA ALA A 342 -31.76 36.49 15.02
C ALA A 342 -32.69 36.68 16.24
N ARG A 343 -33.82 35.96 16.29
CA ARG A 343 -34.73 35.90 17.46
C ARG A 343 -34.32 34.86 18.52
N GLY A 344 -33.06 34.38 18.48
CA GLY A 344 -32.52 33.45 19.47
C GLY A 344 -32.94 31.98 19.28
N ARG A 345 -33.53 31.61 18.14
CA ARG A 345 -33.77 30.20 17.82
C ARG A 345 -32.46 29.54 17.36
N SER A 346 -32.24 28.30 17.78
CA SER A 346 -31.06 27.51 17.37
C SER A 346 -31.56 26.27 16.63
N ASP A 347 -31.99 26.44 15.38
CA ASP A 347 -32.56 25.34 14.57
C ASP A 347 -31.46 24.45 13.95
N LEU A 348 -30.23 24.95 13.83
CA LEU A 348 -29.03 24.23 13.37
C LEU A 348 -28.03 24.04 14.50
N ARG A 349 -27.31 22.92 14.47
CA ARG A 349 -26.19 22.61 15.36
C ARG A 349 -24.93 22.41 14.55
N LEU A 350 -23.85 23.09 14.96
CA LEU A 350 -22.50 22.89 14.46
C LEU A 350 -21.69 22.12 15.50
N ARG A 351 -21.25 20.91 15.17
CA ARG A 351 -20.41 20.10 16.06
C ARG A 351 -19.05 19.87 15.43
N ALA A 352 -17.97 20.24 16.11
CA ALA A 352 -16.63 19.93 15.67
C ALA A 352 -16.19 18.58 16.27
N ALA A 353 -15.64 17.70 15.43
CA ALA A 353 -15.25 16.35 15.83
C ALA A 353 -13.80 16.05 15.41
N PRO A 354 -13.04 15.29 16.22
CA PRO A 354 -11.68 14.89 15.87
C PRO A 354 -11.63 13.70 14.88
N VAL A 355 -12.72 12.93 14.80
CA VAL A 355 -12.86 11.74 13.95
C VAL A 355 -14.13 11.83 13.10
N ALA A 356 -14.14 11.18 11.94
CA ALA A 356 -15.33 11.11 11.09
C ALA A 356 -16.45 10.32 11.78
N PRO A 357 -17.73 10.55 11.43
CA PRO A 357 -18.85 9.77 11.97
C PRO A 357 -18.65 8.26 11.79
N ILE A 358 -18.78 7.51 12.88
CA ILE A 358 -18.49 6.08 12.97
C ILE A 358 -19.80 5.29 12.98
N ASP A 359 -19.86 4.19 12.24
CA ASP A 359 -20.97 3.25 12.29
C ASP A 359 -21.04 2.54 13.65
N ASP A 360 -22.23 2.44 14.23
CA ASP A 360 -22.41 1.91 15.59
C ASP A 360 -21.90 0.47 15.78
N THR A 361 -21.94 -0.37 14.73
CA THR A 361 -21.44 -1.75 14.82
C THR A 361 -19.95 -1.86 14.46
N SER A 362 -19.28 -0.73 14.20
CA SER A 362 -17.85 -0.71 13.97
C SER A 362 -17.13 -1.15 15.24
N LEU A 363 -16.17 -2.06 15.11
CA LEU A 363 -15.23 -2.30 16.18
C LEU A 363 -14.15 -1.20 16.20
N VAL A 364 -13.89 -0.65 17.39
CA VAL A 364 -12.90 0.39 17.67
C VAL A 364 -12.03 -0.02 18.84
N LEU A 365 -10.84 0.58 18.95
CA LEU A 365 -9.90 0.30 20.03
C LEU A 365 -10.20 1.20 21.23
N VAL A 366 -10.38 0.61 22.40
CA VAL A 366 -10.64 1.34 23.66
C VAL A 366 -9.53 1.01 24.66
N ARG A 367 -8.78 2.03 25.06
CA ARG A 367 -7.75 1.93 26.09
C ARG A 367 -8.41 1.78 27.46
N GLN A 368 -8.07 0.72 28.17
CA GLN A 368 -8.54 0.45 29.53
C GLN A 368 -7.76 1.28 30.56
N ALA A 369 -8.21 1.26 31.82
CA ALA A 369 -7.55 1.97 32.91
C ALA A 369 -6.11 1.48 33.18
N ASP A 370 -5.85 0.19 32.96
CA ASP A 370 -4.51 -0.44 33.07
C ASP A 370 -3.62 -0.20 31.83
N ALA A 371 -4.03 0.69 30.93
CA ALA A 371 -3.40 1.00 29.65
C ALA A 371 -3.41 -0.10 28.59
N SER A 372 -3.99 -1.28 28.85
CA SER A 372 -4.27 -2.29 27.82
C SER A 372 -5.32 -1.77 26.83
N TYR A 373 -5.46 -2.44 25.68
CA TYR A 373 -6.49 -2.12 24.70
C TYR A 373 -7.45 -3.28 24.52
N GLN A 374 -8.71 -2.95 24.29
CA GLN A 374 -9.74 -3.90 23.87
C GLN A 374 -10.41 -3.42 22.59
N LEU A 375 -10.82 -4.38 21.77
CA LEU A 375 -11.60 -4.11 20.58
C LEU A 375 -13.09 -4.22 20.93
N ARG A 376 -13.82 -3.09 20.88
CA ARG A 376 -15.23 -3.00 21.30
C ARG A 376 -16.11 -2.36 20.21
N PRO A 377 -17.40 -2.72 20.09
CA PRO A 377 -18.36 -1.96 19.29
C PRO A 377 -18.40 -0.48 19.67
N TYR A 378 -18.41 0.42 18.69
CA TYR A 378 -18.46 1.86 18.94
C TYR A 378 -19.73 2.28 19.69
N ALA A 379 -20.86 1.60 19.43
CA ALA A 379 -22.12 1.83 20.14
C ALA A 379 -21.98 1.85 21.68
N GLU A 380 -21.05 1.06 22.23
CA GLU A 380 -20.85 0.95 23.69
C GLU A 380 -20.18 2.19 24.29
N ILE A 381 -19.41 2.95 23.51
CA ILE A 381 -18.70 4.15 23.99
C ILE A 381 -19.20 5.44 23.35
N ARG A 382 -20.04 5.35 22.31
CA ARG A 382 -20.49 6.48 21.49
C ARG A 382 -20.97 7.67 22.31
N LYS A 383 -21.86 7.42 23.28
CA LYS A 383 -22.44 8.49 24.12
C LYS A 383 -21.36 9.28 24.85
N VAL A 384 -20.35 8.58 25.40
CA VAL A 384 -19.25 9.20 26.14
C VAL A 384 -18.29 9.93 25.19
N ALA A 385 -17.96 9.30 24.06
CA ALA A 385 -17.07 9.88 23.06
C ALA A 385 -17.66 11.16 22.42
N GLU A 386 -18.93 11.14 22.03
CA GLU A 386 -19.58 12.28 21.36
C GLU A 386 -19.94 13.42 22.32
N ALA A 387 -20.04 13.13 23.62
CA ALA A 387 -20.27 14.15 24.66
C ALA A 387 -19.05 15.06 24.85
N SER A 388 -17.83 14.58 24.55
CA SER A 388 -16.62 15.40 24.65
C SER A 388 -16.39 16.29 23.43
N TRP A 389 -17.23 16.23 22.40
CA TRP A 389 -17.06 16.98 21.16
C TRP A 389 -17.70 18.37 21.27
N PRO A 390 -16.95 19.45 20.98
CA PRO A 390 -17.44 20.81 21.13
C PRO A 390 -18.57 21.09 20.14
N VAL A 391 -19.70 21.55 20.67
CA VAL A 391 -20.74 22.24 19.90
C VAL A 391 -20.34 23.71 19.81
N LEU A 392 -20.24 24.23 18.59
CA LEU A 392 -19.81 25.61 18.37
C LEU A 392 -20.93 26.57 18.79
N ALA A 393 -20.57 27.53 19.63
CA ALA A 393 -21.44 28.63 20.08
C ALA A 393 -21.01 29.96 19.41
N ASP A 394 -21.78 31.01 19.67
CA ASP A 394 -21.50 32.42 19.31
C ASP A 394 -21.34 32.73 17.81
N TRP A 395 -21.59 31.76 16.94
CA TRP A 395 -21.68 31.99 15.50
C TRP A 395 -23.05 32.59 15.14
N LYS A 396 -23.10 33.38 14.07
CA LYS A 396 -24.32 34.02 13.60
C LYS A 396 -24.78 33.41 12.29
N LEU A 397 -26.09 33.43 12.06
CA LEU A 397 -26.71 33.02 10.79
C LEU A 397 -27.36 34.23 10.14
N GLU A 398 -26.94 34.54 8.92
CA GLU A 398 -27.47 35.64 8.11
C GLU A 398 -27.89 35.11 6.74
N ALA A 399 -28.91 35.71 6.13
CA ALA A 399 -29.28 35.41 4.76
C ALA A 399 -28.50 36.34 3.81
N THR A 400 -27.77 35.77 2.85
CA THR A 400 -27.09 36.55 1.79
C THR A 400 -27.94 36.70 0.55
N SER A 401 -28.98 35.87 0.42
CA SER A 401 -30.02 35.96 -0.60
C SER A 401 -31.27 35.22 -0.10
N ASP A 402 -32.30 35.10 -0.94
CA ASP A 402 -33.48 34.27 -0.62
C ASP A 402 -33.14 32.76 -0.57
N THR A 403 -32.00 32.38 -1.15
CA THR A 403 -31.58 30.99 -1.30
C THR A 403 -30.22 30.69 -0.68
N SER A 404 -29.62 31.61 0.06
CA SER A 404 -28.28 31.44 0.63
C SER A 404 -28.20 31.90 2.08
N LEU A 405 -27.56 31.07 2.89
CA LEU A 405 -27.27 31.32 4.30
C LEU A 405 -25.77 31.47 4.50
N ARG A 406 -25.34 32.47 5.28
CA ARG A 406 -23.97 32.65 5.71
C ARG A 406 -23.87 32.50 7.21
N LEU A 407 -23.01 31.59 7.63
CA LEU A 407 -22.60 31.42 9.01
C LEU A 407 -21.30 32.20 9.21
N THR A 408 -21.23 33.06 10.23
CA THR A 408 -20.07 33.92 10.55
C THR A 408 -19.60 33.72 11.99
N GLY A 409 -18.36 34.11 12.31
CA GLY A 409 -17.80 33.95 13.65
C GLY A 409 -17.46 32.50 14.00
N ILE A 410 -17.19 31.65 13.01
CA ILE A 410 -16.95 30.22 13.21
C ILE A 410 -15.62 29.99 13.93
N ARG A 411 -15.69 29.62 15.21
CA ARG A 411 -14.51 29.23 16.00
C ARG A 411 -14.26 27.72 15.91
N TRP A 412 -13.68 27.26 14.81
CA TRP A 412 -13.36 25.85 14.62
C TRP A 412 -12.11 25.44 15.44
N PRO A 413 -12.23 24.62 16.50
CA PRO A 413 -11.11 24.32 17.39
C PRO A 413 -9.96 23.58 16.71
N ARG A 414 -8.74 23.76 17.23
CA ARG A 414 -7.57 22.92 16.85
C ARG A 414 -7.81 21.45 17.22
N GLY A 415 -7.17 20.54 16.51
CA GLY A 415 -7.32 19.09 16.73
C GLY A 415 -8.66 18.49 16.28
N HIS A 416 -9.63 19.29 15.86
CA HIS A 416 -10.93 18.81 15.37
C HIS A 416 -10.96 18.87 13.84
N ARG A 417 -10.78 17.74 13.15
CA ARG A 417 -10.67 17.68 11.69
C ARG A 417 -12.02 17.84 10.97
N PHE A 418 -13.13 17.50 11.63
CA PHE A 418 -14.45 17.45 11.00
C PHE A 418 -15.37 18.50 11.60
N LEU A 419 -16.23 19.08 10.78
CA LEU A 419 -17.36 19.90 11.20
C LEU A 419 -18.64 19.24 10.69
N GLN A 420 -19.59 19.04 11.60
CA GLN A 420 -20.88 18.41 11.33
C GLN A 420 -21.97 19.47 11.42
N ILE A 421 -22.79 19.58 10.37
CA ILE A 421 -23.99 20.41 10.35
C ILE A 421 -25.21 19.50 10.49
N GLU A 422 -25.94 19.71 11.58
CA GLU A 422 -27.03 18.85 12.03
C GLU A 422 -28.28 19.70 12.34
N ALA A 423 -29.45 19.07 12.32
CA ALA A 423 -30.64 19.66 12.93
C ALA A 423 -30.50 19.69 14.46
N ASN A 424 -30.94 20.78 15.08
CA ASN A 424 -31.03 20.89 16.54
C ASN A 424 -32.48 20.83 17.06
N THR A 425 -33.44 21.17 16.20
CA THR A 425 -34.87 21.19 16.52
C THR A 425 -35.68 20.43 15.46
N ALA A 426 -36.96 20.16 15.73
CA ALA A 426 -37.88 19.56 14.76
C ALA A 426 -38.03 20.41 13.49
N LEU A 427 -38.00 21.74 13.61
CA LEU A 427 -37.97 22.63 12.43
C LEU A 427 -36.63 22.52 11.69
N GLY A 428 -35.52 22.46 12.43
CA GLY A 428 -34.20 22.20 11.88
C GLY A 428 -34.16 20.93 11.04
N SER A 429 -34.88 19.88 11.45
CA SER A 429 -34.99 18.63 10.68
C SER A 429 -35.65 18.82 9.31
N GLY A 430 -36.46 19.87 9.14
CA GLY A 430 -37.07 20.25 7.88
C GLY A 430 -36.16 21.03 6.92
N ILE A 431 -35.01 21.53 7.39
CA ILE A 431 -34.07 22.30 6.56
C ILE A 431 -33.46 21.40 5.48
N GLU A 432 -33.55 21.85 4.23
CA GLU A 432 -33.01 21.16 3.06
C GLU A 432 -31.75 21.83 2.51
N LEU A 433 -30.64 21.09 2.52
CA LEU A 433 -29.37 21.50 1.95
C LEU A 433 -29.09 20.78 0.63
N ALA A 434 -28.21 21.33 -0.21
CA ALA A 434 -27.86 20.72 -1.49
C ALA A 434 -27.16 19.37 -1.32
N ALA A 435 -27.48 18.40 -2.19
CA ALA A 435 -26.92 17.06 -2.14
C ALA A 435 -25.41 17.02 -2.47
N ASP A 436 -24.90 17.98 -3.24
CA ASP A 436 -23.46 18.16 -3.50
C ASP A 436 -22.75 18.96 -2.39
N GLY A 437 -23.47 19.32 -1.32
CA GLY A 437 -22.99 20.12 -0.21
C GLY A 437 -23.22 21.63 -0.38
N GLY A 438 -23.25 22.13 -1.63
CA GLY A 438 -23.60 23.51 -1.96
C GLY A 438 -22.94 24.59 -1.11
N LEU A 439 -21.66 24.44 -0.74
CA LEU A 439 -21.04 25.32 0.26
C LEU A 439 -19.73 25.97 -0.19
N THR A 440 -19.44 27.13 0.39
CA THR A 440 -18.17 27.86 0.23
C THR A 440 -17.63 28.24 1.61
N LEU A 441 -16.36 27.96 1.86
CA LEU A 441 -15.66 28.39 3.06
C LEU A 441 -14.76 29.58 2.74
N ARG A 442 -14.69 30.56 3.65
CA ARG A 442 -13.70 31.64 3.60
C ARG A 442 -12.92 31.71 4.90
N ALA A 443 -11.65 32.07 4.74
CA ALA A 443 -10.76 32.31 5.86
C ALA A 443 -10.97 33.71 6.45
N ALA A 444 -10.44 33.96 7.64
CA ALA A 444 -10.46 35.28 8.29
C ALA A 444 -9.76 36.36 7.45
N ALA A 445 -8.75 35.99 6.65
CA ALA A 445 -8.12 36.88 5.68
C ALA A 445 -8.92 37.08 4.37
N GLY A 446 -10.14 36.54 4.27
CA GLY A 446 -11.07 36.72 3.14
C GLY A 446 -10.90 35.75 1.96
N ASN A 447 -9.75 35.10 1.84
CA ASN A 447 -9.50 34.09 0.78
C ASN A 447 -10.40 32.85 0.94
N ARG A 448 -10.71 32.18 -0.18
CA ARG A 448 -11.49 30.94 -0.15
C ARG A 448 -10.70 29.75 0.37
N LEU A 449 -11.37 28.82 1.05
CA LEU A 449 -10.82 27.54 1.50
C LEU A 449 -11.53 26.40 0.75
N GLY A 450 -10.98 25.99 -0.40
CA GLY A 450 -11.61 25.04 -1.31
C GLY A 450 -11.05 23.62 -1.26
N ARG A 451 -9.89 23.43 -0.63
CA ARG A 451 -9.24 22.11 -0.48
C ARG A 451 -9.80 21.34 0.73
N VAL A 452 -11.08 20.98 0.65
CA VAL A 452 -11.83 20.24 1.67
C VAL A 452 -12.66 19.14 1.03
N ASN A 453 -13.11 18.19 1.83
CA ASN A 453 -14.14 17.24 1.42
C ASN A 453 -15.48 17.59 2.06
N VAL A 454 -16.56 17.39 1.31
CA VAL A 454 -17.95 17.56 1.77
C VAL A 454 -18.73 16.34 1.36
N TYR A 455 -19.44 15.73 2.31
CA TYR A 455 -20.27 14.55 2.06
C TYR A 455 -21.39 14.42 3.07
N TRP A 456 -22.37 13.57 2.73
CA TRP A 456 -23.52 13.28 3.58
C TRP A 456 -23.33 11.98 4.34
N VAL A 457 -23.55 12.02 5.65
CA VAL A 457 -23.86 10.84 6.45
C VAL A 457 -25.37 10.70 6.49
N LEU A 458 -25.86 9.62 5.90
CA LEU A 458 -27.29 9.38 5.75
C LEU A 458 -27.83 8.64 6.98
N ASP A 459 -28.98 9.08 7.47
CA ASP A 459 -29.68 8.41 8.57
C ASP A 459 -30.22 7.04 8.12
N GLY A 460 -30.28 6.11 9.07
CA GLY A 460 -30.81 4.77 8.86
C GLY A 460 -29.82 3.63 9.11
N SER A 461 -30.39 2.45 9.35
CA SER A 461 -29.68 1.19 9.62
C SER A 461 -29.53 0.30 8.38
N ASP A 462 -30.04 0.72 7.22
CA ASP A 462 -29.87 -0.02 5.98
C ASP A 462 -28.39 0.00 5.52
N PRO A 463 -27.95 -1.02 4.75
CA PRO A 463 -26.55 -1.13 4.35
C PRO A 463 -26.01 0.08 3.58
N GLY A 464 -26.84 0.78 2.80
CA GLY A 464 -26.44 1.97 2.04
C GLY A 464 -26.15 3.15 2.95
N SER A 465 -27.10 3.48 3.84
CA SER A 465 -26.95 4.58 4.79
C SER A 465 -25.80 4.33 5.77
N ARG A 466 -25.67 3.10 6.27
CA ARG A 466 -24.54 2.71 7.13
C ARG A 466 -23.19 2.90 6.46
N LYS A 467 -23.07 2.58 5.17
CA LYS A 467 -21.80 2.72 4.42
C LYS A 467 -21.31 4.16 4.30
N THR A 468 -22.16 5.17 4.54
CA THR A 468 -21.77 6.59 4.56
C THR A 468 -21.00 7.01 5.82
N ARG A 469 -20.88 6.13 6.82
CA ARG A 469 -20.06 6.31 8.03
C ARG A 469 -18.79 5.47 7.91
N ILE A 470 -17.73 5.85 8.62
CA ILE A 470 -16.52 5.02 8.69
C ILE A 470 -16.76 3.80 9.58
N ALA A 471 -15.92 2.78 9.43
CA ALA A 471 -15.70 1.74 10.42
C ALA A 471 -14.20 1.54 10.64
N GLY A 472 -13.81 1.39 11.90
CA GLY A 472 -12.51 0.89 12.29
C GLY A 472 -12.28 -0.51 11.74
N ILE A 473 -12.90 -1.51 12.39
CA ILE A 473 -12.98 -2.86 11.87
C ILE A 473 -14.45 -3.25 11.70
N PRO A 474 -14.98 -3.35 10.47
CA PRO A 474 -16.31 -3.89 10.26
C PRO A 474 -16.32 -5.40 10.56
N LEU A 475 -17.45 -5.93 11.04
CA LEU A 475 -17.57 -7.35 11.39
C LEU A 475 -17.43 -8.29 10.18
N ASP A 476 -17.61 -7.77 8.97
CA ASP A 476 -17.35 -8.49 7.72
C ASP A 476 -15.86 -8.57 7.35
N GLY A 477 -14.97 -7.93 8.12
CA GLY A 477 -13.53 -7.96 7.88
C GLY A 477 -13.08 -7.22 6.62
N LEU A 478 -13.94 -6.41 6.01
CA LEU A 478 -13.59 -5.48 4.93
C LEU A 478 -13.03 -4.16 5.52
N TYR A 479 -13.03 -3.10 4.72
CA TYR A 479 -12.59 -1.77 5.12
C TYR A 479 -13.65 -0.72 4.76
N ARG A 480 -13.79 0.29 5.62
CA ARG A 480 -14.70 1.41 5.42
C ARG A 480 -14.08 2.67 6.05
N THR A 481 -13.09 3.25 5.38
CA THR A 481 -12.44 4.50 5.83
C THR A 481 -13.17 5.72 5.27
N GLU A 482 -12.64 6.92 5.50
CA GLU A 482 -13.20 8.16 4.94
C GLU A 482 -13.35 8.09 3.42
N PHE A 483 -12.43 7.40 2.72
CA PHE A 483 -12.52 7.21 1.27
C PHE A 483 -13.81 6.49 0.88
N GLN A 484 -14.10 5.34 1.52
CA GLN A 484 -15.31 4.57 1.19
C GLN A 484 -16.58 5.25 1.69
N ALA A 485 -16.53 5.98 2.81
CA ALA A 485 -17.68 6.71 3.34
C ALA A 485 -18.14 7.82 2.37
N ILE A 486 -17.20 8.61 1.83
CA ILE A 486 -17.49 9.67 0.85
C ILE A 486 -17.98 9.06 -0.48
N GLU A 487 -17.33 7.99 -0.95
CA GLU A 487 -17.76 7.28 -2.15
C GLU A 487 -19.18 6.70 -2.03
N ALA A 488 -19.50 6.09 -0.88
CA ALA A 488 -20.82 5.56 -0.58
C ALA A 488 -21.87 6.66 -0.50
N SER A 489 -21.53 7.82 0.07
CA SER A 489 -22.39 8.99 0.11
C SER A 489 -22.81 9.41 -1.30
N HIS A 490 -21.86 9.64 -2.20
CA HIS A 490 -22.17 9.98 -3.60
C HIS A 490 -22.96 8.89 -4.33
N ALA A 491 -22.63 7.61 -4.09
CA ALA A 491 -23.31 6.49 -4.72
C ALA A 491 -24.79 6.40 -4.29
N GLU A 492 -25.08 6.55 -3.00
CA GLU A 492 -26.45 6.53 -2.49
C GLU A 492 -27.25 7.75 -2.95
N LEU A 493 -26.66 8.94 -2.97
CA LEU A 493 -27.32 10.14 -3.47
C LEU A 493 -27.65 10.04 -4.97
N LEU A 494 -26.75 9.46 -5.76
CA LEU A 494 -26.99 9.19 -7.18
C LEU A 494 -28.11 8.17 -7.37
N LYS A 495 -28.08 7.07 -6.61
CA LYS A 495 -29.10 6.01 -6.63
C LYS A 495 -30.50 6.56 -6.27
N ARG A 496 -30.59 7.41 -5.25
CA ARG A 496 -31.83 8.05 -4.80
C ARG A 496 -32.28 9.21 -5.70
N LYS A 497 -31.45 9.63 -6.68
CA LYS A 497 -31.68 10.79 -7.57
C LYS A 497 -32.00 12.08 -6.81
N THR A 498 -31.47 12.21 -5.61
CA THR A 498 -31.84 13.30 -4.69
C THR A 498 -30.98 14.54 -4.93
N SER A 499 -31.59 15.69 -5.21
CA SER A 499 -30.90 16.98 -5.37
C SER A 499 -30.75 17.76 -4.07
N ARG A 500 -31.62 17.52 -3.07
CA ARG A 500 -31.66 18.19 -1.78
C ARG A 500 -31.89 17.21 -0.63
N ILE A 501 -31.21 17.39 0.49
CA ILE A 501 -31.24 16.49 1.64
C ILE A 501 -31.74 17.24 2.87
N LYS A 502 -32.79 16.70 3.49
CA LYS A 502 -33.31 17.17 4.78
C LYS A 502 -32.36 16.81 5.92
N LEU A 503 -32.16 17.71 6.88
CA LEU A 503 -31.40 17.46 8.11
C LEU A 503 -32.12 16.56 9.15
N ALA A 504 -33.17 15.84 8.74
CA ALA A 504 -33.90 14.87 9.55
C ALA A 504 -33.05 13.62 9.86
N GLY A 505 -32.10 13.75 10.78
CA GLY A 505 -31.14 12.70 11.15
C GLY A 505 -29.92 12.62 10.23
N ASN A 506 -30.01 13.12 8.98
CA ASN A 506 -28.86 13.23 8.10
C ASN A 506 -27.90 14.32 8.58
N THR A 507 -26.60 14.12 8.33
CA THR A 507 -25.55 15.07 8.72
C THR A 507 -24.72 15.45 7.52
N LEU A 508 -24.53 16.75 7.30
CA LEU A 508 -23.55 17.25 6.34
C LEU A 508 -22.19 17.36 7.02
N VAL A 509 -21.19 16.67 6.49
CA VAL A 509 -19.84 16.60 7.06
C VAL A 509 -18.87 17.37 6.18
N ILE A 510 -18.13 18.29 6.81
CA ILE A 510 -17.00 19.00 6.20
C ILE A 510 -15.71 18.44 6.81
N ASP A 511 -14.89 17.83 5.98
CA ASP A 511 -13.56 17.33 6.33
C ASP A 511 -12.50 18.28 5.77
N ARG A 512 -11.82 18.99 6.68
CA ARG A 512 -10.76 19.94 6.31
C ARG A 512 -9.39 19.28 6.10
N GLY A 513 -9.28 17.96 6.24
CA GLY A 513 -8.02 17.22 6.19
C GLY A 513 -7.20 17.29 7.48
N ALA A 514 -6.39 16.25 7.70
CA ALA A 514 -5.49 16.15 8.84
C ALA A 514 -4.35 17.17 8.74
N ASP A 515 -3.93 17.70 9.89
CA ASP A 515 -2.85 18.69 9.97
C ASP A 515 -1.52 18.10 9.53
N TRP A 516 -1.28 16.82 9.83
CA TRP A 516 -0.09 16.09 9.41
C TRP A 516 -0.48 14.81 8.66
N SER A 517 0.26 14.52 7.60
CA SER A 517 0.07 13.31 6.82
C SER A 517 0.66 12.11 7.55
N VAL A 518 -0.10 11.04 7.58
CA VAL A 518 0.39 9.69 7.94
C VAL A 518 0.62 8.84 6.69
N GLU A 519 0.42 9.40 5.50
CA GLU A 519 0.57 8.69 4.22
C GLU A 519 1.88 9.10 3.54
N MET A 520 2.17 10.40 3.55
CA MET A 520 3.33 11.02 2.89
C MET A 520 4.37 11.46 3.93
N VAL A 521 5.57 10.88 3.84
CA VAL A 521 6.67 11.13 4.77
C VAL A 521 7.55 12.28 4.26
N ASP A 522 7.82 13.25 5.13
CA ASP A 522 8.68 14.41 4.88
C ASP A 522 10.16 14.09 5.16
N PHE A 523 10.88 13.63 4.14
CA PHE A 523 12.31 13.36 4.24
C PHE A 523 13.20 14.62 4.32
N GLN A 524 12.65 15.84 4.27
CA GLN A 524 13.43 17.01 4.71
C GLN A 524 13.67 16.98 6.23
N ARG A 525 12.87 16.20 6.97
CA ARG A 525 12.97 16.08 8.41
C ARG A 525 13.98 15.00 8.81
N PRO A 526 14.91 15.29 9.73
CA PRO A 526 15.88 14.31 10.19
C PRO A 526 15.26 13.03 10.77
N ARG A 527 14.21 13.15 11.61
CA ARG A 527 13.56 11.97 12.23
C ARG A 527 13.01 11.00 11.18
N ALA A 528 12.38 11.50 10.13
CA ALA A 528 11.87 10.67 9.03
C ALA A 528 12.98 9.90 8.31
N ARG A 529 14.14 10.54 8.06
CA ARG A 529 15.29 9.87 7.43
C ARG A 529 15.93 8.84 8.38
N GLN A 530 16.08 9.20 9.65
CA GLN A 530 16.64 8.30 10.68
C GLN A 530 15.83 7.01 10.80
N GLU A 531 14.50 7.13 10.85
CA GLU A 531 13.60 5.97 10.91
C GLU A 531 13.74 5.08 9.67
N ALA A 532 13.67 5.67 8.46
CA ALA A 532 13.83 4.91 7.22
C ALA A 532 15.18 4.17 7.16
N ILE A 533 16.26 4.82 7.58
CA ILE A 533 17.60 4.22 7.63
C ILE A 533 17.65 3.07 8.64
N ALA A 534 17.05 3.23 9.82
CA ALA A 534 17.03 2.20 10.86
C ALA A 534 16.23 0.96 10.42
N GLU A 535 15.08 1.16 9.77
CA GLU A 535 14.30 0.06 9.21
C GLU A 535 15.06 -0.67 8.11
N ILE A 536 15.69 0.06 7.17
CA ILE A 536 16.53 -0.51 6.12
C ILE A 536 17.73 -1.27 6.73
N ALA A 537 18.37 -0.72 7.77
CA ALA A 537 19.50 -1.34 8.46
C ALA A 537 19.11 -2.70 9.07
N THR A 538 17.93 -2.77 9.69
CA THR A 538 17.39 -4.00 10.29
C THR A 538 17.31 -5.13 9.25
N GLN A 539 16.89 -4.80 8.02
CA GLN A 539 16.74 -5.77 6.94
C GLN A 539 18.09 -6.14 6.32
N LEU A 540 18.97 -5.17 6.09
CA LEU A 540 20.32 -5.40 5.59
C LEU A 540 21.22 -6.17 6.57
N ALA A 541 20.89 -6.21 7.86
CA ALA A 541 21.59 -7.03 8.85
C ALA A 541 21.34 -8.53 8.64
N LEU A 542 20.26 -8.91 7.94
CA LEU A 542 19.94 -10.31 7.69
C LEU A 542 20.71 -10.90 6.51
N PRO A 543 20.96 -12.22 6.51
CA PRO A 543 21.59 -12.90 5.40
C PRO A 543 20.84 -12.70 4.07
N ALA A 544 21.57 -12.74 2.96
CA ALA A 544 21.09 -12.57 1.58
C ALA A 544 20.66 -11.15 1.17
N TYR A 545 20.36 -10.24 2.09
CA TYR A 545 20.11 -8.84 1.76
C TYR A 545 21.42 -8.12 1.43
N ASP A 546 21.55 -7.61 0.20
CA ASP A 546 22.78 -6.97 -0.29
C ASP A 546 22.57 -5.69 -1.12
N GLU A 547 21.31 -5.25 -1.26
CA GLU A 547 20.94 -4.11 -2.09
C GLU A 547 19.77 -3.33 -1.49
N ILE A 548 19.79 -2.01 -1.63
CA ILE A 548 18.67 -1.11 -1.33
C ILE A 548 17.98 -0.73 -2.64
N TYR A 549 16.65 -0.81 -2.67
CA TYR A 549 15.82 -0.47 -3.82
C TYR A 549 14.73 0.55 -3.43
N ILE A 550 14.91 1.81 -3.79
CA ILE A 550 13.94 2.88 -3.53
C ILE A 550 12.89 2.90 -4.64
N ASN A 551 11.61 2.75 -4.27
CA ASN A 551 10.49 2.73 -5.22
C ASN A 551 9.43 3.77 -4.85
N THR A 552 8.96 4.53 -5.84
CA THR A 552 7.95 5.60 -5.68
C THR A 552 6.51 5.12 -5.57
N ARG A 553 6.28 3.80 -5.53
CA ARG A 553 4.95 3.19 -5.44
C ARG A 553 4.21 3.73 -4.22
N SER A 554 2.94 4.05 -4.46
CA SER A 554 1.92 4.31 -3.46
C SER A 554 0.61 3.71 -4.00
N HIS A 555 -0.19 3.02 -3.18
CA HIS A 555 -1.52 2.51 -3.57
C HIS A 555 -2.67 3.44 -3.25
N THR A 556 -2.33 4.56 -2.62
CA THR A 556 -3.29 5.33 -1.86
C THR A 556 -3.50 6.64 -2.56
N GLN A 557 -4.76 6.92 -2.83
CA GLN A 557 -5.26 8.27 -3.03
C GLN A 557 -6.18 8.52 -1.85
N LEU A 558 -6.09 9.71 -1.26
CA LEU A 558 -6.97 10.05 -0.15
C LEU A 558 -8.33 10.48 -0.67
N ALA A 559 -9.34 10.49 0.19
CA ALA A 559 -10.71 10.79 -0.20
C ALA A 559 -10.83 12.15 -0.89
N ALA A 560 -11.75 12.27 -1.85
CA ALA A 560 -12.17 13.54 -2.43
C ALA A 560 -13.69 13.66 -2.51
N SER A 561 -14.18 14.88 -2.45
CA SER A 561 -15.53 15.23 -2.92
C SER A 561 -15.54 16.08 -4.20
N THR A 562 -14.37 16.52 -4.67
CA THR A 562 -14.22 17.38 -5.85
C THR A 562 -13.50 16.65 -6.98
N GLY A 563 -13.97 16.88 -8.21
CA GLY A 563 -13.35 16.43 -9.44
C GLY A 563 -12.98 17.59 -10.37
N ASP A 564 -12.00 17.36 -11.24
CA ASP A 564 -11.58 18.27 -12.31
C ASP A 564 -11.69 17.60 -13.68
N GLY A 565 -12.10 18.33 -14.71
CA GLY A 565 -12.42 17.77 -16.02
C GLY A 565 -13.24 18.71 -16.89
N VAL A 566 -14.05 18.14 -17.79
CA VAL A 566 -14.79 18.91 -18.81
C VAL A 566 -15.87 19.84 -18.24
N LEU A 567 -16.31 19.63 -16.99
CA LEU A 567 -17.26 20.50 -16.30
C LEU A 567 -16.55 21.58 -15.44
N GLY A 568 -15.21 21.64 -15.50
CA GLY A 568 -14.40 22.41 -14.57
C GLY A 568 -14.32 21.77 -13.19
N LEU A 569 -13.99 22.58 -12.19
CA LEU A 569 -13.94 22.15 -10.79
C LEU A 569 -15.36 22.02 -10.24
N LYS A 570 -15.81 20.78 -10.03
CA LYS A 570 -17.18 20.45 -9.61
C LYS A 570 -17.18 19.32 -8.58
N SER A 571 -18.30 19.13 -7.90
CA SER A 571 -18.45 17.95 -7.04
C SER A 571 -18.36 16.67 -7.88
N ILE A 572 -17.87 15.60 -7.27
CA ILE A 572 -17.85 14.27 -7.91
C ILE A 572 -19.27 13.79 -8.21
N LEU A 573 -20.24 14.16 -7.37
CA LEU A 573 -21.65 13.85 -7.59
C LEU A 573 -22.18 14.47 -8.90
N GLU A 574 -21.87 15.74 -9.16
CA GLU A 574 -22.24 16.40 -10.43
C GLU A 574 -21.64 15.69 -11.65
N TYR A 575 -20.35 15.34 -11.60
CA TYR A 575 -19.70 14.57 -12.66
C TYR A 575 -20.39 13.22 -12.93
N ARG A 576 -20.74 12.49 -11.86
CA ARG A 576 -21.43 11.20 -11.96
C ARG A 576 -22.83 11.35 -12.53
N ARG A 577 -23.60 12.37 -12.11
CA ARG A 577 -24.91 12.68 -12.68
C ARG A 577 -24.84 13.00 -14.18
N ALA A 578 -23.80 13.70 -14.60
CA ALA A 578 -23.57 14.04 -16.01
C ALA A 578 -22.97 12.89 -16.85
N GLY A 579 -22.64 11.74 -16.23
CA GLY A 579 -21.95 10.64 -16.90
C GLY A 579 -20.58 11.03 -17.47
N LYS A 580 -19.89 11.99 -16.84
CA LYS A 580 -18.60 12.50 -17.30
C LYS A 580 -17.45 11.99 -16.44
N THR A 581 -16.31 11.75 -17.08
CA THR A 581 -15.06 11.39 -16.39
C THR A 581 -14.41 12.61 -15.76
N TYR A 582 -13.69 12.39 -14.66
CA TYR A 582 -13.00 13.43 -13.92
C TYR A 582 -11.67 12.93 -13.35
N THR A 583 -10.77 13.86 -13.08
CA THR A 583 -9.60 13.68 -12.25
C THR A 583 -10.01 13.88 -10.80
N HIS A 584 -9.73 12.88 -9.96
CA HIS A 584 -10.01 12.88 -8.54
C HIS A 584 -9.07 13.83 -7.79
N LEU A 585 -9.61 14.77 -6.99
CA LEU A 585 -8.82 15.75 -6.23
C LEU A 585 -8.78 15.42 -4.73
N GLY A 586 -8.08 14.33 -4.39
CA GLY A 586 -7.96 13.84 -3.02
C GLY A 586 -7.13 14.73 -2.08
N LEU A 587 -7.36 14.58 -0.78
CA LEU A 587 -6.69 15.35 0.27
C LEU A 587 -5.16 15.17 0.33
N ASP A 588 -4.60 14.16 -0.33
CA ASP A 588 -3.15 14.00 -0.50
C ASP A 588 -2.48 15.22 -1.16
N ARG A 589 -3.25 15.99 -1.93
CA ARG A 589 -2.80 17.18 -2.65
C ARG A 589 -2.80 18.45 -1.79
N THR A 590 -3.30 18.41 -0.56
CA THR A 590 -3.39 19.59 0.33
C THR A 590 -2.20 19.70 1.27
N GLN A 591 -1.31 18.71 1.26
CA GLN A 591 -0.19 18.58 2.18
C GLN A 591 1.14 18.66 1.41
N ALA A 592 2.18 19.21 2.04
CA ALA A 592 3.53 19.33 1.48
C ALA A 592 4.59 19.23 2.60
N PRO A 593 5.87 19.01 2.27
CA PRO A 593 6.96 19.12 3.23
C PRO A 593 6.92 20.44 4.01
N ILE A 594 7.04 20.40 5.35
CA ILE A 594 6.92 21.61 6.19
C ILE A 594 8.07 22.58 5.95
N GLY A 595 9.23 22.09 5.50
CA GLY A 595 10.38 22.90 5.11
C GLY A 595 10.07 23.87 3.96
N LEU A 596 8.99 23.63 3.20
CA LEU A 596 8.56 24.56 2.16
C LEU A 596 8.19 25.95 2.71
N ALA A 597 7.67 26.02 3.93
CA ALA A 597 7.38 27.31 4.60
C ALA A 597 8.63 28.15 4.91
N SER A 598 9.82 27.55 4.85
CA SER A 598 11.10 28.25 5.05
C SER A 598 11.89 28.39 3.74
N PHE A 599 11.31 28.02 2.60
CA PHE A 599 11.97 28.11 1.30
C PHE A 599 11.72 29.49 0.67
N PRO A 600 12.75 30.34 0.49
CA PRO A 600 12.55 31.74 0.10
C PRO A 600 11.74 31.93 -1.19
N PRO A 601 11.99 31.18 -2.29
CA PRO A 601 11.20 31.35 -3.51
C PRO A 601 9.70 31.12 -3.32
N PHE A 602 9.32 30.21 -2.42
CA PHE A 602 7.91 29.97 -2.11
C PHE A 602 7.31 31.07 -1.22
N ALA A 603 8.07 31.52 -0.23
CA ALA A 603 7.66 32.64 0.63
C ALA A 603 7.48 33.94 -0.18
N ASP A 604 8.39 34.21 -1.12
CA ASP A 604 8.30 35.36 -2.03
C ASP A 604 7.14 35.23 -2.99
N ARG A 605 6.87 34.02 -3.51
CA ARG A 605 5.70 33.77 -4.35
C ARG A 605 4.40 34.12 -3.64
N LEU A 606 4.31 33.86 -2.34
CA LEU A 606 3.13 34.14 -1.52
C LEU A 606 2.89 35.63 -1.23
N LYS A 607 3.85 36.51 -1.55
CA LYS A 607 3.66 37.96 -1.48
C LYS A 607 2.83 38.51 -2.65
N ARG A 608 2.68 37.76 -3.75
CA ARG A 608 1.89 38.19 -4.91
C ARG A 608 0.40 38.15 -4.61
N GLU A 609 -0.34 39.08 -5.21
CA GLU A 609 -1.80 39.12 -5.11
C GLU A 609 -2.43 37.80 -5.57
N GLY A 610 -3.43 37.31 -4.84
CA GLY A 610 -4.13 36.06 -5.14
C GLY A 610 -3.35 34.77 -4.92
N ALA A 611 -2.04 34.82 -4.60
CA ALA A 611 -1.19 33.63 -4.47
C ALA A 611 -1.65 32.70 -3.33
N VAL A 612 -2.11 33.27 -2.22
CA VAL A 612 -2.66 32.50 -1.09
C VAL A 612 -3.86 31.67 -1.52
N GLU A 613 -4.78 32.25 -2.30
CA GLU A 613 -5.98 31.54 -2.74
C GLU A 613 -5.65 30.37 -3.69
N GLN A 614 -4.59 30.47 -4.50
CA GLN A 614 -4.10 29.36 -5.32
C GLN A 614 -3.64 28.15 -4.49
N ILE A 615 -3.17 28.39 -3.26
CA ILE A 615 -2.79 27.34 -2.32
C ILE A 615 -4.01 26.81 -1.57
N THR A 616 -4.95 27.66 -1.18
CA THR A 616 -6.09 27.24 -0.35
C THR A 616 -7.26 26.67 -1.16
N THR A 617 -7.25 26.77 -2.49
CA THR A 617 -8.29 26.25 -3.39
C THR A 617 -7.72 25.37 -4.51
N TRP A 618 -8.56 24.49 -5.05
CA TRP A 618 -8.24 23.72 -6.26
C TRP A 618 -8.10 24.64 -7.48
N GLN A 619 -7.14 24.34 -8.36
CA GLN A 619 -7.01 25.01 -9.65
C GLN A 619 -7.38 24.06 -10.79
N SER A 620 -8.10 24.56 -11.80
CA SER A 620 -8.42 23.76 -12.98
C SER A 620 -7.13 23.34 -13.70
N GLY A 621 -7.05 22.07 -14.10
CA GLY A 621 -5.85 21.53 -14.71
C GLY A 621 -4.75 21.15 -13.72
N GLU A 622 -4.88 21.44 -12.42
CA GLU A 622 -3.75 21.37 -11.48
C GLU A 622 -3.09 20.00 -11.43
N TRP A 623 -3.85 18.91 -11.60
CA TRP A 623 -3.37 17.53 -11.49
C TRP A 623 -3.73 16.65 -12.70
N SER A 624 -4.34 17.24 -13.74
CA SER A 624 -4.77 16.54 -14.96
C SER A 624 -3.79 16.74 -16.13
N VAL A 625 -2.84 17.67 -16.00
CA VAL A 625 -1.74 17.92 -16.94
C VAL A 625 -0.38 17.61 -16.30
N PRO A 626 0.71 17.48 -17.08
CA PRO A 626 2.06 17.35 -16.52
C PRO A 626 2.43 18.56 -15.64
N CYS A 627 3.22 18.36 -14.58
CA CYS A 627 3.71 19.49 -13.77
C CYS A 627 4.35 20.57 -14.65
N PRO A 628 4.13 21.86 -14.34
CA PRO A 628 4.77 22.96 -15.05
C PRO A 628 6.28 23.00 -14.81
N ASP A 629 7.00 23.58 -15.77
CA ASP A 629 8.46 23.72 -15.72
C ASP A 629 8.90 24.90 -14.85
N ASP A 630 8.01 25.87 -14.60
CA ASP A 630 8.19 27.06 -13.76
C ASP A 630 6.99 27.27 -12.80
N ASP A 631 7.10 28.25 -11.90
CA ASP A 631 6.08 28.58 -10.91
C ASP A 631 5.01 29.56 -11.43
N THR A 632 5.03 29.94 -12.71
CA THR A 632 4.08 30.94 -13.24
C THR A 632 2.64 30.45 -13.15
N LYS A 633 2.44 29.14 -13.37
CA LYS A 633 1.17 28.42 -13.23
C LYS A 633 1.30 27.35 -12.14
N LEU A 634 0.21 27.11 -11.40
CA LEU A 634 0.12 26.01 -10.42
C LEU A 634 1.27 25.99 -9.39
N ALA A 635 1.61 27.16 -8.85
CA ALA A 635 2.77 27.36 -7.96
C ALA A 635 2.80 26.37 -6.78
N TRP A 636 1.63 26.03 -6.22
CA TRP A 636 1.50 25.02 -5.17
C TRP A 636 2.11 23.68 -5.57
N ARG A 637 1.65 23.08 -6.67
CA ARG A 637 2.18 21.81 -7.20
C ARG A 637 3.65 21.92 -7.56
N PHE A 638 4.04 23.00 -8.25
CA PHE A 638 5.43 23.25 -8.67
C PHE A 638 6.42 23.19 -7.50
N HIS A 639 6.13 23.95 -6.44
CA HIS A 639 7.01 24.05 -5.27
C HIS A 639 6.95 22.79 -4.40
N ARG A 640 5.76 22.19 -4.26
CA ARG A 640 5.57 20.93 -3.54
C ARG A 640 6.42 19.82 -4.16
N SER A 641 6.35 19.60 -5.47
CA SER A 641 7.10 18.52 -6.14
C SER A 641 8.63 18.68 -5.97
N ARG A 642 9.15 19.92 -6.05
CA ARG A 642 10.57 20.20 -5.77
C ARG A 642 10.96 20.01 -4.31
N ALA A 643 10.07 20.30 -3.37
CA ALA A 643 10.27 20.04 -1.96
C ALA A 643 10.37 18.53 -1.68
N VAL A 644 9.55 17.71 -2.35
CA VAL A 644 9.65 16.24 -2.30
C VAL A 644 10.99 15.76 -2.84
N ALA A 645 11.42 16.28 -4.01
CA ALA A 645 12.69 15.92 -4.63
C ALA A 645 13.90 16.17 -3.69
N ARG A 646 13.93 17.33 -3.03
CA ARG A 646 14.98 17.67 -2.04
C ARG A 646 15.01 16.70 -0.86
N GLY A 647 13.84 16.36 -0.30
CA GLY A 647 13.75 15.43 0.82
C GLY A 647 14.28 14.04 0.44
N VAL A 648 13.89 13.51 -0.72
CA VAL A 648 14.37 12.19 -1.14
C VAL A 648 15.86 12.22 -1.50
N ARG A 649 16.37 13.29 -2.11
CA ARG A 649 17.82 13.46 -2.31
C ARG A 649 18.57 13.38 -0.99
N ALA A 650 18.08 14.05 0.06
CA ALA A 650 18.67 13.96 1.40
C ALA A 650 18.64 12.52 1.96
N LEU A 651 17.53 11.79 1.77
CA LEU A 651 17.48 10.36 2.13
C LEU A 651 18.54 9.53 1.39
N LEU A 652 18.71 9.74 0.07
CA LEU A 652 19.70 9.01 -0.72
C LEU A 652 21.14 9.32 -0.29
N GLN A 653 21.42 10.57 0.09
CA GLN A 653 22.71 10.99 0.66
C GLN A 653 22.98 10.25 1.97
N ASP A 654 22.03 10.25 2.90
CA ASP A 654 22.18 9.58 4.19
C ASP A 654 22.33 8.06 4.02
N LEU A 655 21.61 7.44 3.08
CA LEU A 655 21.77 6.02 2.75
C LEU A 655 23.16 5.70 2.19
N GLN A 656 23.73 6.56 1.35
CA GLN A 656 25.09 6.35 0.85
C GLN A 656 26.14 6.48 1.95
N ALA A 657 25.98 7.48 2.83
CA ALA A 657 26.86 7.67 3.97
C ALA A 657 26.79 6.46 4.92
N ARG A 658 25.58 5.97 5.22
CA ARG A 658 25.38 4.85 6.15
C ARG A 658 25.82 3.51 5.57
N PHE A 659 25.66 3.32 4.26
CA PHE A 659 25.90 2.05 3.56
C PHE A 659 26.82 2.24 2.35
N PRO A 660 28.10 2.60 2.54
CA PRO A 660 28.97 3.03 1.44
C PRO A 660 29.23 1.95 0.39
N LYS A 661 29.14 0.67 0.77
CA LYS A 661 29.39 -0.49 -0.12
C LYS A 661 28.12 -1.14 -0.67
N THR A 662 26.95 -0.81 -0.12
CA THR A 662 25.68 -1.46 -0.52
C THR A 662 25.19 -0.85 -1.82
N ARG A 663 24.81 -1.66 -2.82
CA ARG A 663 24.21 -1.13 -4.06
C ARG A 663 22.89 -0.43 -3.74
N ILE A 664 22.67 0.76 -4.32
CA ILE A 664 21.44 1.54 -4.14
C ILE A 664 20.84 1.79 -5.52
N ARG A 665 19.61 1.33 -5.72
CA ARG A 665 18.80 1.59 -6.90
C ARG A 665 17.62 2.49 -6.55
N ALA A 666 17.25 3.40 -7.45
CA ALA A 666 16.06 4.23 -7.28
C ALA A 666 15.22 4.26 -8.56
N VAL A 667 13.93 3.95 -8.43
CA VAL A 667 12.96 4.10 -9.53
C VAL A 667 12.71 5.58 -9.79
N ILE A 668 13.00 6.02 -11.00
CA ILE A 668 12.87 7.41 -11.44
C ILE A 668 11.70 7.52 -12.44
N PRO A 669 10.59 8.19 -12.07
CA PRO A 669 9.55 8.55 -13.02
C PRO A 669 10.08 9.47 -14.11
N GLN A 670 9.49 9.37 -15.30
CA GLN A 670 9.77 10.25 -16.41
C GLN A 670 9.40 11.71 -16.10
N ARG A 671 10.17 12.68 -16.62
CA ARG A 671 9.83 14.11 -16.48
C ARG A 671 8.60 14.48 -17.28
N ALA A 672 7.97 15.60 -16.89
CA ALA A 672 6.81 16.18 -17.58
C ALA A 672 7.01 16.32 -19.10
N ARG A 673 8.24 16.63 -19.56
CA ARG A 673 8.59 16.71 -20.98
C ARG A 673 8.36 15.40 -21.76
N VAL A 674 8.60 14.25 -21.14
CA VAL A 674 8.36 12.93 -21.75
C VAL A 674 6.87 12.73 -21.94
N GLU A 675 6.08 12.98 -20.90
CA GLU A 675 4.62 12.87 -20.99
C GLU A 675 4.05 13.79 -22.08
N ARG A 676 4.49 15.06 -22.15
CA ARG A 676 4.05 16.00 -23.18
C ARG A 676 4.37 15.49 -24.59
N ALA A 677 5.60 15.02 -24.82
CA ALA A 677 6.04 14.53 -26.12
C ALA A 677 5.30 13.26 -26.55
N VAL A 678 5.14 12.29 -25.64
CA VAL A 678 4.41 11.06 -25.93
C VAL A 678 2.93 11.35 -26.18
N LYS A 679 2.28 12.19 -25.37
CA LYS A 679 0.88 12.60 -25.62
C LYS A 679 0.72 13.30 -26.96
N ALA A 680 1.67 14.15 -27.36
CA ALA A 680 1.65 14.79 -28.67
C ALA A 680 1.78 13.78 -29.82
N GLY A 681 2.72 12.83 -29.73
CA GLY A 681 2.86 11.78 -30.74
C GLY A 681 1.64 10.84 -30.83
N LEU A 682 1.04 10.47 -29.70
CA LEU A 682 -0.18 9.66 -29.67
C LEU A 682 -1.40 10.35 -30.28
N ALA A 683 -1.45 11.69 -30.25
CA ALA A 683 -2.55 12.46 -30.81
C ALA A 683 -2.67 12.30 -32.34
N THR A 684 -1.54 12.06 -33.02
CA THR A 684 -1.46 11.93 -34.48
C THR A 684 -1.16 10.50 -34.96
N MET A 685 -0.70 9.61 -34.07
CA MET A 685 -0.36 8.24 -34.40
C MET A 685 -1.58 7.43 -34.83
N LYS A 686 -1.56 6.95 -36.08
CA LYS A 686 -2.57 6.06 -36.65
C LYS A 686 -2.60 4.69 -35.94
N ARG A 687 -3.81 4.18 -35.72
CA ARG A 687 -4.03 2.81 -35.24
C ARG A 687 -4.10 1.83 -36.41
N PRO A 688 -3.77 0.54 -36.19
CA PRO A 688 -3.93 -0.49 -37.22
C PRO A 688 -5.39 -0.69 -37.66
N ASP A 689 -6.36 -0.46 -36.77
CA ASP A 689 -7.79 -0.73 -36.95
C ASP A 689 -8.63 0.53 -37.28
N GLN A 690 -7.99 1.55 -37.88
CA GLN A 690 -8.52 2.90 -38.17
C GLN A 690 -8.56 3.87 -36.98
N GLY A 691 -8.43 5.17 -37.27
CA GLY A 691 -8.36 6.25 -36.27
C GLY A 691 -6.96 6.49 -35.68
N VAL A 692 -6.90 7.26 -34.59
CA VAL A 692 -5.66 7.57 -33.84
C VAL A 692 -5.77 7.15 -32.38
N TYR A 693 -4.65 6.94 -31.70
CA TYR A 693 -4.63 6.55 -30.28
C TYR A 693 -5.19 7.62 -29.35
N LYS A 694 -5.01 8.91 -29.68
CA LYS A 694 -5.35 10.09 -28.86
C LYS A 694 -4.46 10.24 -27.63
N ARG A 695 -4.40 11.46 -27.08
CA ARG A 695 -3.52 11.84 -25.94
C ARG A 695 -3.76 10.97 -24.69
N ASP A 696 -5.02 10.65 -24.40
CA ASP A 696 -5.40 9.93 -23.19
C ASP A 696 -4.94 8.47 -23.17
N PHE A 697 -4.54 7.92 -24.32
CA PHE A 697 -3.98 6.57 -24.39
C PHE A 697 -2.69 6.42 -23.57
N TYR A 698 -1.99 7.52 -23.27
CA TYR A 698 -0.81 7.54 -22.43
C TYR A 698 -0.98 6.76 -21.12
N ARG A 699 -2.17 6.85 -20.48
CA ARG A 699 -2.48 6.14 -19.22
C ARG A 699 -2.41 4.62 -19.30
N HIS A 700 -2.41 4.06 -20.52
CA HIS A 700 -2.35 2.63 -20.79
C HIS A 700 -0.94 2.14 -21.13
N ILE A 701 0.09 2.99 -21.02
CA ILE A 701 1.47 2.65 -21.37
C ILE A 701 2.34 2.52 -20.11
N TRP A 702 2.41 3.57 -19.29
CA TRP A 702 3.37 3.65 -18.18
C TRP A 702 2.95 2.83 -16.96
N SER A 703 3.93 2.54 -16.09
CA SER A 703 3.82 1.72 -14.88
C SER A 703 2.98 2.40 -13.78
N SER A 704 1.66 2.27 -13.87
CA SER A 704 0.71 2.96 -12.99
C SER A 704 0.53 2.32 -11.61
N LEU A 705 0.96 1.08 -11.39
CA LEU A 705 0.95 0.47 -10.05
C LEU A 705 2.17 0.87 -9.22
N ASN A 706 3.26 1.34 -9.85
CA ASN A 706 4.50 1.75 -9.18
C ASN A 706 4.65 3.28 -9.03
N HIS A 707 3.66 4.07 -9.44
CA HIS A 707 3.73 5.53 -9.32
C HIS A 707 2.35 6.19 -9.30
N ILE A 708 2.10 7.01 -8.27
CA ILE A 708 0.97 7.95 -8.21
C ILE A 708 1.53 9.37 -8.37
N PRO A 709 1.20 10.09 -9.45
CA PRO A 709 1.75 11.43 -9.70
C PRO A 709 1.50 12.40 -8.54
N ALA A 710 0.29 12.46 -7.99
CA ALA A 710 -0.04 13.39 -6.91
C ALA A 710 0.82 13.21 -5.65
N ILE A 711 1.42 12.05 -5.44
CA ILE A 711 2.23 11.72 -4.27
C ILE A 711 3.72 11.74 -4.62
N GLY A 712 4.11 11.01 -5.67
CA GLY A 712 5.50 10.74 -6.01
C GLY A 712 6.07 11.58 -7.15
N GLU A 713 5.33 12.50 -7.76
CA GLU A 713 5.80 13.28 -8.93
C GLU A 713 7.12 14.01 -8.69
N GLY A 714 7.40 14.45 -7.46
CA GLY A 714 8.68 15.08 -7.14
C GLY A 714 9.91 14.22 -7.48
N MET A 715 9.75 12.89 -7.52
CA MET A 715 10.83 11.97 -7.91
C MET A 715 11.25 12.11 -9.37
N ALA A 716 10.40 12.64 -10.25
CA ALA A 716 10.78 12.93 -11.63
C ALA A 716 11.82 14.07 -11.72
N GLU A 717 11.83 14.95 -10.72
CA GLU A 717 12.70 16.12 -10.61
C GLU A 717 13.91 15.88 -9.70
N ILE A 718 14.14 14.64 -9.25
CA ILE A 718 15.28 14.35 -8.39
C ILE A 718 16.60 14.59 -9.13
N ASP A 719 17.50 15.26 -8.43
CA ASP A 719 18.88 15.44 -8.83
C ASP A 719 19.73 14.35 -8.17
N LEU A 720 20.53 13.64 -8.97
CA LEU A 720 21.44 12.58 -8.52
C LEU A 720 22.91 12.99 -8.63
N GLU A 721 23.22 14.25 -8.93
CA GLU A 721 24.59 14.76 -9.01
C GLU A 721 25.38 14.43 -7.74
N GLY A 722 26.59 13.90 -7.93
CA GLY A 722 27.49 13.49 -6.84
C GLY A 722 27.10 12.18 -6.14
N LEU A 723 26.01 11.52 -6.53
CA LEU A 723 25.57 10.26 -5.92
C LEU A 723 25.94 9.07 -6.82
N ARG A 724 26.26 7.91 -6.22
CA ARG A 724 26.40 6.61 -6.89
C ARG A 724 25.10 5.81 -7.07
N VAL A 725 23.94 6.47 -6.96
CA VAL A 725 22.63 5.79 -7.05
C VAL A 725 22.42 5.35 -8.49
N GLU A 726 22.12 4.07 -8.69
CA GLU A 726 21.72 3.57 -10.00
C GLU A 726 20.24 3.92 -10.24
N PRO A 727 19.92 4.73 -11.26
CA PRO A 727 18.54 4.96 -11.60
C PRO A 727 17.91 3.72 -12.26
N VAL A 728 16.61 3.54 -12.05
CA VAL A 728 15.80 2.48 -12.65
C VAL A 728 14.63 3.13 -13.36
N PHE A 729 14.29 2.67 -14.56
CA PHE A 729 13.12 3.18 -15.26
C PHE A 729 11.84 2.78 -14.54
N LEU A 730 10.94 3.74 -14.34
CA LEU A 730 9.57 3.46 -13.88
C LEU A 730 8.87 2.44 -14.80
N GLY A 731 9.12 2.52 -16.11
CA GLY A 731 8.75 1.48 -17.06
C GLY A 731 7.29 1.48 -17.49
N ILE A 732 6.74 0.29 -17.78
CA ILE A 732 5.43 0.12 -18.46
C ILE A 732 4.50 -0.86 -17.73
N ARG A 733 3.21 -0.80 -18.09
CA ARG A 733 2.16 -1.72 -17.60
C ARG A 733 1.50 -2.50 -18.73
N TYR A 734 1.07 -3.72 -18.42
CA TYR A 734 0.30 -4.61 -19.28
C TYR A 734 1.01 -4.96 -20.60
N ALA A 735 0.39 -4.72 -21.75
CA ALA A 735 0.92 -5.08 -23.07
C ALA A 735 0.61 -3.96 -24.09
N PRO A 736 1.26 -2.79 -23.99
CA PRO A 736 1.01 -1.68 -24.90
C PRO A 736 1.35 -2.08 -26.36
N PRO A 737 0.63 -1.55 -27.36
CA PRO A 737 0.92 -1.87 -28.76
C PRO A 737 2.34 -1.42 -29.18
N PRO A 738 2.95 -2.05 -30.20
CA PRO A 738 4.34 -1.81 -30.58
C PRO A 738 4.70 -0.35 -30.92
N GLY A 739 3.80 0.40 -31.56
CA GLY A 739 4.00 1.81 -31.92
C GLY A 739 4.03 2.75 -30.71
N PRO A 740 2.96 2.78 -29.89
CA PRO A 740 2.93 3.49 -28.62
C PRO A 740 4.11 3.15 -27.69
N LEU A 741 4.49 1.86 -27.61
CA LEU A 741 5.64 1.43 -26.82
C LEU A 741 6.95 2.03 -27.36
N ALA A 742 7.18 1.98 -28.67
CA ALA A 742 8.39 2.53 -29.28
C ALA A 742 8.52 4.05 -29.03
N LEU A 743 7.42 4.80 -29.21
CA LEU A 743 7.37 6.23 -28.92
C LEU A 743 7.70 6.52 -27.46
N PHE A 744 7.13 5.75 -26.53
CA PHE A 744 7.40 5.91 -25.10
C PHE A 744 8.87 5.62 -24.76
N LEU A 745 9.43 4.51 -25.28
CA LEU A 745 10.83 4.14 -25.04
C LEU A 745 11.78 5.20 -25.59
N GLN A 746 11.57 5.68 -26.83
CA GLN A 746 12.40 6.71 -27.43
C GLN A 746 12.56 7.94 -26.52
N HIS A 747 11.44 8.47 -25.99
CA HIS A 747 11.48 9.66 -25.14
C HIS A 747 12.01 9.36 -23.73
N THR A 748 11.69 8.18 -23.18
CA THR A 748 12.09 7.81 -21.82
C THR A 748 13.59 7.50 -21.74
N LEU A 749 14.15 6.79 -22.72
CA LEU A 749 15.58 6.52 -22.81
C LEU A 749 16.38 7.82 -22.94
N LYS A 750 15.95 8.71 -23.84
CA LYS A 750 16.56 10.04 -24.03
C LYS A 750 16.49 10.91 -22.76
N ASP A 751 15.40 10.84 -22.01
CA ASP A 751 15.23 11.62 -20.77
C ASP A 751 16.21 11.19 -19.67
N MET A 752 16.66 9.93 -19.71
CA MET A 752 17.58 9.33 -18.74
C MET A 752 19.05 9.28 -19.21
N THR A 753 19.36 9.86 -20.37
CA THR A 753 20.75 10.07 -20.80
C THR A 753 21.51 10.86 -19.72
N GLY A 754 22.70 10.36 -19.33
CA GLY A 754 23.49 10.96 -18.26
C GLY A 754 22.97 10.70 -16.84
N ASN A 755 21.99 9.81 -16.65
CA ASN A 755 21.57 9.28 -15.34
C ASN A 755 21.25 10.34 -14.28
N ARG A 756 20.71 11.50 -14.70
CA ARG A 756 20.40 12.65 -13.82
C ARG A 756 21.60 13.15 -13.00
N GLY A 757 22.81 13.04 -13.56
CA GLY A 757 24.05 13.44 -12.88
C GLY A 757 24.63 12.36 -11.94
N SER A 758 23.99 11.20 -11.82
CA SER A 758 24.56 10.09 -11.06
C SER A 758 25.92 9.67 -11.64
N SER A 759 26.84 9.30 -10.76
CA SER A 759 28.14 8.72 -11.12
C SER A 759 28.05 7.28 -11.64
N PHE A 760 26.88 6.63 -11.55
CA PHE A 760 26.63 5.35 -12.20
C PHE A 760 26.59 5.53 -13.73
N SER A 761 27.40 4.76 -14.47
CA SER A 761 27.53 4.87 -15.94
C SER A 761 27.04 3.64 -16.73
N GLY A 762 26.47 2.64 -16.05
CA GLY A 762 26.03 1.40 -16.70
C GLY A 762 24.59 1.42 -17.24
N PRO A 763 24.19 0.35 -17.94
CA PRO A 763 22.79 0.10 -18.27
C PRO A 763 21.95 -0.17 -17.02
N ARG A 764 20.64 0.09 -17.11
CA ARG A 764 19.74 0.20 -15.95
C ARG A 764 18.72 -0.94 -15.91
N GLY A 765 18.03 -1.06 -14.77
CA GLY A 765 16.83 -1.89 -14.68
C GLY A 765 15.62 -1.19 -15.31
N PHE A 766 14.67 -1.97 -15.80
CA PHE A 766 13.39 -1.49 -16.34
C PHE A 766 12.22 -2.21 -15.68
N CYS A 767 11.37 -1.50 -14.95
CA CYS A 767 10.20 -2.12 -14.32
C CYS A 767 9.13 -2.48 -15.36
N TYR A 768 8.51 -3.65 -15.20
CA TYR A 768 7.43 -4.10 -16.06
C TYR A 768 6.29 -4.75 -15.26
N GLU A 769 5.17 -4.02 -15.18
CA GLU A 769 3.92 -4.45 -14.53
C GLU A 769 3.08 -5.29 -15.50
N ALA A 770 3.48 -6.55 -15.69
CA ALA A 770 2.86 -7.43 -16.68
C ALA A 770 2.09 -8.61 -16.07
N GLN A 771 1.97 -8.68 -14.75
CA GLN A 771 1.35 -9.80 -14.05
C GLN A 771 -0.12 -10.03 -14.46
N GLU A 772 -0.86 -8.95 -14.75
CA GLU A 772 -2.24 -9.02 -15.26
C GLU A 772 -2.34 -9.81 -16.59
N THR A 773 -1.27 -9.83 -17.40
CA THR A 773 -1.22 -10.63 -18.64
C THR A 773 -1.23 -12.14 -18.38
N LEU A 774 -0.88 -12.60 -17.18
CA LEU A 774 -0.93 -14.00 -16.77
C LEU A 774 -2.37 -14.47 -16.51
N ARG A 775 -3.27 -13.51 -16.24
CA ARG A 775 -4.68 -13.73 -15.90
C ARG A 775 -5.62 -13.39 -17.07
N ALA A 776 -5.08 -12.98 -18.21
CA ALA A 776 -5.85 -12.61 -19.40
C ALA A 776 -6.71 -13.77 -19.91
N ALA A 777 -7.86 -13.45 -20.51
CA ALA A 777 -8.76 -14.44 -21.13
C ALA A 777 -8.04 -15.18 -22.27
N ASP A 778 -7.40 -14.46 -23.19
CA ASP A 778 -6.51 -15.03 -24.20
C ASP A 778 -5.06 -15.08 -23.69
N ARG A 779 -4.75 -16.16 -22.96
CA ARG A 779 -3.42 -16.39 -22.38
C ARG A 779 -2.33 -16.56 -23.44
N LYS A 780 -2.63 -17.10 -24.63
CA LYS A 780 -1.63 -17.35 -25.67
C LYS A 780 -1.19 -16.03 -26.29
N GLN A 781 -2.13 -15.18 -26.68
CA GLN A 781 -1.80 -13.88 -27.24
C GLN A 781 -1.13 -12.97 -26.21
N ALA A 782 -1.62 -12.96 -24.96
CA ALA A 782 -1.02 -12.18 -23.88
C ALA A 782 0.43 -12.60 -23.60
N ARG A 783 0.70 -13.92 -23.59
CA ARG A 783 2.05 -14.48 -23.49
C ARG A 783 2.95 -13.98 -24.63
N GLN A 784 2.54 -14.15 -25.89
CA GLN A 784 3.35 -13.75 -27.05
C GLN A 784 3.68 -12.25 -27.04
N LYS A 785 2.70 -11.40 -26.71
CA LYS A 785 2.91 -9.95 -26.57
C LYS A 785 3.93 -9.65 -25.46
N ARG A 786 3.75 -10.24 -24.28
CA ARG A 786 4.67 -10.05 -23.14
C ARG A 786 6.10 -10.46 -23.47
N GLU A 787 6.29 -11.66 -24.01
CA GLU A 787 7.62 -12.18 -24.38
C GLU A 787 8.30 -11.28 -25.43
N THR A 788 7.53 -10.82 -26.42
CA THR A 788 8.01 -9.86 -27.45
C THR A 788 8.45 -8.53 -26.84
N ILE A 789 7.68 -8.00 -25.89
CA ILE A 789 8.02 -6.77 -25.17
C ILE A 789 9.32 -6.95 -24.38
N ILE A 790 9.46 -8.04 -23.63
CA ILE A 790 10.67 -8.29 -22.82
C ILE A 790 11.91 -8.40 -23.72
N ARG A 791 11.85 -9.14 -24.83
CA ARG A 791 12.95 -9.18 -25.82
C ARG A 791 13.27 -7.79 -26.36
N ARG A 792 12.25 -7.00 -26.70
CA ARG A 792 12.44 -5.65 -27.23
C ARG A 792 13.09 -4.70 -26.22
N LEU A 793 12.72 -4.80 -24.94
CA LEU A 793 13.35 -4.01 -23.87
C LEU A 793 14.84 -4.38 -23.74
N LEU A 794 15.16 -5.67 -23.71
CA LEU A 794 16.53 -6.17 -23.59
C LEU A 794 17.38 -5.94 -24.85
N ALA A 795 16.75 -5.70 -26.01
CA ALA A 795 17.46 -5.32 -27.24
C ALA A 795 18.09 -3.92 -27.16
N HIS A 796 17.66 -3.06 -26.22
CA HIS A 796 18.32 -1.79 -25.91
C HIS A 796 19.47 -2.00 -24.90
N GLY A 797 20.39 -2.94 -25.16
CA GLY A 797 21.38 -3.42 -24.20
C GLY A 797 22.30 -2.36 -23.60
N ASP A 798 22.59 -1.29 -24.36
CA ASP A 798 23.37 -0.14 -23.87
C ASP A 798 22.63 0.65 -22.79
N ASP A 799 21.30 0.59 -22.81
CA ASP A 799 20.46 1.36 -21.89
C ASP A 799 19.78 0.53 -20.81
N ILE A 800 19.40 -0.70 -21.13
CA ILE A 800 18.58 -1.62 -20.32
C ILE A 800 19.33 -2.96 -20.22
N ARG A 801 19.72 -3.32 -19.00
CA ARG A 801 20.38 -4.62 -18.72
C ARG A 801 19.49 -5.65 -18.07
N GLU A 802 18.33 -5.24 -17.58
CA GLU A 802 17.47 -6.08 -16.75
C GLU A 802 16.01 -5.64 -16.88
N VAL A 803 15.11 -6.62 -17.01
CA VAL A 803 13.67 -6.39 -16.85
C VAL A 803 13.24 -6.87 -15.48
N ILE A 804 12.65 -5.96 -14.71
CA ILE A 804 12.20 -6.20 -13.34
C ILE A 804 10.69 -6.46 -13.37
N LEU A 805 10.29 -7.71 -13.17
CA LEU A 805 8.88 -8.14 -13.26
C LEU A 805 8.20 -8.04 -11.90
N TYR A 806 7.07 -7.35 -11.87
CA TYR A 806 6.35 -7.04 -10.63
C TYR A 806 5.35 -8.13 -10.20
N GLU A 807 5.17 -8.34 -8.88
CA GLU A 807 4.36 -9.40 -8.24
C GLU A 807 4.92 -10.84 -8.44
N SER A 808 5.98 -11.20 -7.71
CA SER A 808 6.62 -12.53 -7.79
C SER A 808 5.69 -13.72 -7.61
N ALA A 809 4.71 -13.65 -6.70
CA ALA A 809 3.70 -14.70 -6.52
C ALA A 809 3.00 -15.05 -7.84
N ASP A 810 2.72 -14.05 -8.65
CA ASP A 810 2.03 -14.27 -9.91
C ASP A 810 2.91 -15.04 -10.89
N TRP A 811 4.16 -14.59 -11.06
CA TRP A 811 5.12 -15.24 -11.95
C TRP A 811 5.42 -16.67 -11.51
N THR A 812 5.66 -16.89 -10.21
CA THR A 812 6.09 -18.19 -9.66
C THR A 812 4.98 -19.24 -9.58
N TYR A 813 3.71 -18.84 -9.61
CA TYR A 813 2.57 -19.76 -9.47
C TYR A 813 1.63 -19.81 -10.69
N TYR A 814 1.64 -18.84 -11.61
CA TYR A 814 0.86 -18.92 -12.86
C TYR A 814 1.67 -19.40 -14.06
N LEU A 815 3.00 -19.33 -14.01
CA LEU A 815 3.86 -19.89 -15.06
C LEU A 815 4.26 -21.35 -14.76
N PRO A 816 4.63 -22.12 -15.80
CA PRO A 816 5.21 -23.44 -15.60
C PRO A 816 6.45 -23.38 -14.71
N ILE A 817 6.61 -24.38 -13.86
CA ILE A 817 7.73 -24.44 -12.92
C ILE A 817 9.08 -24.57 -13.60
N THR A 818 9.12 -25.12 -14.83
CA THR A 818 10.36 -25.38 -15.56
C THR A 818 10.55 -24.33 -16.65
N ASP A 819 11.60 -23.55 -16.50
CA ASP A 819 12.13 -22.61 -17.49
C ASP A 819 11.10 -21.74 -18.25
N PRO A 820 10.30 -20.91 -17.53
CA PRO A 820 9.30 -20.07 -18.17
C PRO A 820 9.90 -18.93 -19.03
N HIS A 821 11.20 -18.66 -18.90
CA HIS A 821 11.91 -17.60 -19.64
C HIS A 821 12.80 -18.13 -20.78
N GLY A 822 12.64 -19.40 -21.17
CA GLY A 822 13.40 -20.03 -22.28
C GLY A 822 13.26 -19.32 -23.63
N TYR A 823 12.25 -18.46 -23.79
CA TYR A 823 12.08 -17.61 -24.98
C TYR A 823 13.19 -16.54 -25.14
N LEU A 824 14.06 -16.37 -24.15
CA LEU A 824 15.24 -15.50 -24.21
C LEU A 824 16.49 -16.24 -24.69
N ASP A 825 16.43 -17.57 -24.88
CA ASP A 825 17.59 -18.32 -25.30
C ASP A 825 17.92 -18.04 -26.77
N PRO A 826 19.20 -17.96 -27.17
CA PRO A 826 19.60 -17.64 -28.55
C PRO A 826 18.95 -18.55 -29.61
N SER A 827 18.70 -19.82 -29.26
CA SER A 827 18.07 -20.82 -30.12
C SER A 827 16.55 -20.64 -30.30
N SER A 828 15.92 -19.74 -29.54
CA SER A 828 14.47 -19.49 -29.55
C SER A 828 14.07 -18.29 -30.40
N VAL A 829 15.04 -17.62 -31.03
CA VAL A 829 14.84 -16.62 -32.08
C VAL A 829 14.79 -17.36 -33.42
N LYS A 830 13.61 -17.84 -33.79
CA LYS A 830 13.27 -18.25 -35.16
C LYS A 830 12.10 -17.42 -35.64
#